data_AF-A0A8T6EE19-F1
#
_entry.id   AF-A0A8T6EE19-F1
#
_cell.length_a   1.000
_cell.length_b   1.000
_cell.length_c   1.000
_cell.angle_alpha   90.00
_cell.angle_beta   90.00
_cell.angle_gamma   90.00
#
_symmetry.space_group_name_H-M   'P 1'
#
loop_
_entity.id
_entity.type
_entity.pdbx_description
1 polymer ?
#
loop_
_entity_poly.entity_id
_entity_poly.type
_entity_poly.pdbx_seq_one_letter_code
_entity_poly.pdbx_strand_id
1 'polypeptide(L)'
;MERWDEFESRQARAIKDTPRSRAPRDTVTPLGDDALDGVPYVELHLHTHYSLLDGASSPDELVHTAVEQGHAALALTDHDGLFGAMEFARAARAGGLRPITGLELTVSEPATGHDDPADLDEEGQVRSHLTLLAETREGYANLCRLSSLAFGLGETDRRAQEARRTDPVAPLASLERHSAGLIVLTGCREGRIPSLVQAGRGAEAAATLARLVGWFGAEQVFVELQDNDVHGDRPRNEALVRLAERVGVGVVGTGNVHYHARERHRLQDVLVAIRHRSTLDESHAERRPNAEFWLRSPAEQAERFARYHPEAAANSVRIARRCAFDLTGDLGYRLPAPPLSEGATPLGELERICRERLGERYRSPSERAKAEAQFAEELRLIELHDLAGFFLIYHEVFELAEEVARDVRAAGIARGLTDLPPGRGRGSSVSSIVCYLIGLSHIDPIHHGLFVGRFLNEEMDSLPDIDLDFPRDIRAELIERVHARWGREHAALVASFATYRTRGAIRDAGKALGLPVAELDRLARRAGPFEGPEQILEVLANDPQFGEGEGMRGWRELAEMVPQLVGVPRHLSQHPGGMVIASEPLIDCVPCQPAAMPNRYLCHWDKDSIGDARMVKIDFLGLGMLSVVEETVDLIAAGRGRVVDLSRIDFEDEAVFDTICQGDTVGVFQIESRAQIAMLPRTQP
;
A
#
# COMPACT_ATOMS: atom_id res chain seq x y z
N MET A 1 23.82 -25.15 19.64
CA MET A 1 22.41 -24.79 19.90
C MET A 1 22.10 -23.38 19.40
N GLU A 2 23.03 -22.43 19.48
CA GLU A 2 22.86 -21.03 19.01
C GLU A 2 22.97 -20.78 17.48
N ARG A 3 23.10 -21.81 16.64
CA ARG A 3 23.38 -21.66 15.19
C ARG A 3 22.25 -22.11 14.27
N TRP A 4 21.12 -22.50 14.83
CA TRP A 4 20.02 -23.14 14.11
C TRP A 4 18.76 -22.26 14.01
N ASP A 5 18.50 -21.42 15.01
CA ASP A 5 17.50 -20.33 14.91
C ASP A 5 17.86 -19.31 13.82
N GLU A 6 19.13 -19.26 13.42
CA GLU A 6 19.63 -18.33 12.39
C GLU A 6 19.31 -18.77 10.95
N PHE A 7 18.95 -20.04 10.72
CA PHE A 7 18.79 -20.61 9.37
C PHE A 7 17.32 -20.61 8.89
N GLU A 8 16.36 -20.97 9.75
CA GLU A 8 14.92 -20.83 9.43
C GLU A 8 14.50 -19.36 9.31
N SER A 9 15.19 -18.46 10.02
CA SER A 9 15.02 -17.04 9.83
C SER A 9 15.40 -16.56 8.41
N ARG A 10 16.15 -17.31 7.59
CA ARG A 10 16.70 -16.81 6.31
C ARG A 10 15.81 -17.07 5.07
N GLN A 11 14.98 -18.12 5.04
CA GLN A 11 14.07 -18.34 3.90
C GLN A 11 12.73 -17.58 4.02
N ALA A 12 12.23 -17.37 5.24
CA ALA A 12 11.09 -16.47 5.48
C ALA A 12 11.48 -14.96 5.47
N ARG A 13 12.76 -14.63 5.29
CA ARG A 13 13.30 -13.25 5.25
C ARG A 13 13.47 -12.66 3.84
N ALA A 14 13.15 -13.40 2.77
CA ALA A 14 13.35 -12.91 1.40
C ALA A 14 12.38 -11.79 0.96
N ILE A 15 11.39 -11.44 1.79
CA ILE A 15 10.62 -10.20 1.72
C ILE A 15 10.53 -9.63 3.15
N LYS A 16 11.66 -9.25 3.75
CA LYS A 16 11.63 -8.23 4.79
C LYS A 16 11.90 -6.89 4.12
N ASP A 17 10.81 -6.16 3.90
CA ASP A 17 10.83 -4.70 3.95
C ASP A 17 11.66 -4.29 5.17
N THR A 18 12.51 -3.30 4.98
CA THR A 18 13.26 -2.70 6.08
C THR A 18 12.25 -2.41 7.19
N PRO A 19 12.43 -2.93 8.41
CA PRO A 19 11.46 -2.68 9.46
C PRO A 19 11.36 -1.18 9.65
N ARG A 20 10.19 -0.60 9.32
CA ARG A 20 9.83 0.75 9.74
C ARG A 20 10.11 0.82 11.25
N SER A 21 10.73 1.90 11.69
CA SER A 21 10.82 2.22 13.11
C SER A 21 9.42 2.07 13.70
N ARG A 22 9.17 1.00 14.47
CA ARG A 22 7.92 0.82 15.21
C ARG A 22 7.95 1.84 16.34
N ALA A 23 7.57 3.08 16.03
CA ALA A 23 7.23 4.05 17.05
C ALA A 23 6.16 3.41 17.98
N PRO A 24 6.22 3.64 19.30
CA PRO A 24 5.26 3.09 20.24
C PRO A 24 3.83 3.37 19.79
N ARG A 25 2.96 2.37 19.91
CA ARG A 25 1.55 2.43 19.46
C ARG A 25 0.64 3.23 20.41
N ASP A 26 1.19 3.92 21.40
CA ASP A 26 0.45 4.51 22.50
C ASP A 26 0.23 6.02 22.38
N THR A 27 -1.04 6.41 22.38
CA THR A 27 -1.65 7.61 22.97
C THR A 27 -0.87 8.93 22.89
N VAL A 28 -0.49 9.38 21.70
CA VAL A 28 -0.37 10.83 21.47
C VAL A 28 -1.79 11.39 21.44
N THR A 29 -2.11 12.40 22.26
CA THR A 29 -3.42 13.09 22.18
C THR A 29 -3.49 13.83 20.85
N PRO A 30 -4.62 13.82 20.12
CA PRO A 30 -4.77 14.67 18.94
C PRO A 30 -4.38 16.11 19.28
N LEU A 31 -3.55 16.74 18.44
CA LEU A 31 -3.18 18.13 18.64
C LEU A 31 -4.45 18.97 18.47
N GLY A 32 -4.86 19.65 19.55
CA GLY A 32 -5.99 20.56 19.50
C GLY A 32 -5.72 21.75 18.58
N ASP A 33 -6.77 22.49 18.22
CA ASP A 33 -6.66 23.68 17.36
C ASP A 33 -5.68 24.74 17.89
N ASP A 34 -5.49 24.78 19.22
CA ASP A 34 -4.52 25.62 19.92
C ASP A 34 -3.08 25.43 19.41
N ALA A 35 -2.74 24.25 18.86
CA ALA A 35 -1.41 23.98 18.29
C ALA A 35 -1.10 24.85 17.06
N LEU A 36 -2.13 25.44 16.43
CA LEU A 36 -2.00 26.35 15.30
C LEU A 36 -2.00 27.83 15.70
N ASP A 37 -2.07 28.15 16.99
CA ASP A 37 -2.06 29.52 17.46
C ASP A 37 -0.68 30.16 17.34
N GLY A 38 -0.63 31.34 16.71
CA GLY A 38 0.62 32.05 16.43
C GLY A 38 1.47 31.43 15.31
N VAL A 39 1.01 30.34 14.69
CA VAL A 39 1.69 29.71 13.54
C VAL A 39 1.53 30.62 12.32
N PRO A 40 2.62 31.02 11.63
CA PRO A 40 2.56 31.97 10.53
C PRO A 40 2.17 31.32 9.19
N TYR A 41 2.36 30.01 9.04
CA TYR A 41 2.18 29.27 7.80
C TYR A 41 2.06 27.76 8.05
N VAL A 42 1.31 27.07 7.20
CA VAL A 42 1.26 25.60 7.11
C VAL A 42 1.49 25.19 5.65
N GLU A 43 2.39 24.25 5.40
CA GLU A 43 2.60 23.74 4.04
C GLU A 43 1.45 22.80 3.65
N LEU A 44 0.77 23.13 2.54
CA LEU A 44 -0.42 22.42 2.06
C LEU A 44 -0.21 21.66 0.75
N HIS A 45 0.97 21.78 0.12
CA HIS A 45 1.29 21.10 -1.13
C HIS A 45 2.70 20.49 -1.06
N LEU A 46 2.76 19.19 -0.78
CA LEU A 46 4.00 18.47 -0.50
C LEU A 46 3.90 17.00 -0.94
N HIS A 47 4.98 16.53 -1.54
CA HIS A 47 5.15 15.19 -2.07
C HIS A 47 6.24 14.44 -1.31
N THR A 48 5.95 13.19 -1.01
CA THR A 48 6.92 12.20 -0.54
C THR A 48 7.41 11.36 -1.71
N HIS A 49 8.34 10.46 -1.43
CA HIS A 49 8.79 9.43 -2.37
C HIS A 49 7.69 8.47 -2.88
N TYR A 50 6.47 8.57 -2.35
CA TYR A 50 5.31 7.88 -2.89
C TYR A 50 4.67 8.58 -4.10
N SER A 51 5.01 9.85 -4.38
CA SER A 51 5.05 10.36 -5.76
C SER A 51 6.18 9.65 -6.50
N LEU A 52 5.90 8.41 -6.94
CA LEU A 52 6.92 7.46 -7.42
C LEU A 52 7.79 8.05 -8.52
N LEU A 53 9.12 7.97 -8.31
CA LEU A 53 10.13 8.51 -9.21
C LEU A 53 10.04 10.03 -9.46
N ASP A 54 9.48 10.77 -8.51
CA ASP A 54 9.50 12.23 -8.49
C ASP A 54 9.82 12.78 -7.10
N GLY A 55 8.97 12.53 -6.10
CA GLY A 55 9.30 12.93 -4.73
C GLY A 55 10.55 12.21 -4.23
N ALA A 56 11.44 12.93 -3.55
CA ALA A 56 12.77 12.42 -3.21
C ALA A 56 12.97 12.14 -1.72
N SER A 57 11.96 12.37 -0.87
CA SER A 57 12.06 12.22 0.59
C SER A 57 10.97 11.32 1.15
N SER A 58 11.31 10.52 2.15
CA SER A 58 10.35 9.71 2.90
C SER A 58 9.43 10.56 3.78
N PRO A 59 8.24 10.05 4.16
CA PRO A 59 7.40 10.70 5.17
C PRO A 59 8.16 11.05 6.45
N ASP A 60 9.00 10.14 6.97
CA ASP A 60 9.80 10.39 8.18
C ASP A 60 10.82 11.53 8.01
N GLU A 61 11.56 11.58 6.90
CA GLU A 61 12.50 12.68 6.63
C GLU A 61 11.79 14.03 6.59
N LEU A 62 10.62 14.10 5.93
CA LEU A 62 9.82 15.32 5.82
C LEU A 62 9.24 15.75 7.17
N VAL A 63 8.68 14.82 7.94
CA VAL A 63 8.17 15.08 9.28
C VAL A 63 9.29 15.56 10.21
N HIS A 64 10.44 14.90 10.18
CA HIS A 64 11.59 15.30 11.00
C HIS A 64 12.03 16.73 10.70
N THR A 65 12.27 17.05 9.42
CA THR A 65 12.64 18.41 9.01
C THR A 65 11.54 19.44 9.32
N ALA A 66 10.27 19.07 9.17
CA ALA A 66 9.15 19.94 9.52
C ALA A 66 9.16 20.33 11.01
N VAL A 67 9.38 19.35 11.89
CA VAL A 67 9.52 19.60 13.34
C VAL A 67 10.72 20.50 13.63
N GLU A 68 11.88 20.22 13.03
CA GLU A 68 13.10 21.03 13.22
C GLU A 68 12.93 22.49 12.77
N GLN A 69 12.14 22.71 11.72
CA GLN A 69 11.85 24.05 11.19
C GLN A 69 10.68 24.76 11.90
N GLY A 70 10.01 24.10 12.84
CA GLY A 70 8.93 24.68 13.64
C GLY A 70 7.57 24.69 12.94
N HIS A 71 7.31 23.76 12.01
CA HIS A 71 5.96 23.51 11.53
C HIS A 71 5.08 22.93 12.64
N ALA A 72 3.78 23.22 12.60
CA ALA A 72 2.79 22.66 13.53
C ALA A 72 1.80 21.71 12.85
N ALA A 73 1.62 21.87 11.54
CA ALA A 73 0.83 21.00 10.68
C ALA A 73 1.50 20.87 9.32
N LEU A 74 1.18 19.79 8.61
CA LEU A 74 1.73 19.52 7.29
C LEU A 74 0.75 18.68 6.47
N ALA A 75 0.47 19.09 5.23
CA ALA A 75 -0.30 18.28 4.30
C ALA A 75 0.56 17.35 3.48
N LEU A 76 0.05 16.15 3.18
CA LEU A 76 0.59 15.27 2.17
C LEU A 76 -0.33 15.29 0.95
N THR A 77 0.22 15.59 -0.23
CA THR A 77 -0.50 15.68 -1.50
C THR A 77 0.30 14.98 -2.60
N ASP A 78 0.64 13.71 -2.40
CA ASP A 78 1.31 12.89 -3.43
C ASP A 78 0.52 12.87 -4.75
N HIS A 79 1.22 12.59 -5.85
CA HIS A 79 0.63 12.51 -7.18
C HIS A 79 -0.32 11.32 -7.29
N ASP A 80 -1.57 11.61 -7.63
CA ASP A 80 -2.65 10.70 -8.03
C ASP A 80 -3.09 9.62 -7.03
N GLY A 81 -2.24 9.22 -6.07
CA GLY A 81 -2.46 8.12 -5.15
C GLY A 81 -2.12 8.44 -3.70
N LEU A 82 -2.85 7.78 -2.78
CA LEU A 82 -2.66 7.90 -1.32
C LEU A 82 -1.76 6.79 -0.75
N PHE A 83 -0.69 6.44 -1.46
CA PHE A 83 0.19 5.31 -1.13
C PHE A 83 0.85 5.45 0.24
N GLY A 84 1.42 6.62 0.53
CA GLY A 84 2.13 6.94 1.77
C GLY A 84 1.30 7.59 2.87
N ALA A 85 -0.01 7.78 2.66
CA ALA A 85 -0.83 8.63 3.52
C ALA A 85 -0.90 8.15 4.98
N MET A 86 -1.07 6.84 5.20
CA MET A 86 -1.11 6.27 6.56
C MET A 86 0.26 6.35 7.25
N GLU A 87 1.34 6.03 6.54
CA GLU A 87 2.70 6.13 7.08
C GLU A 87 3.02 7.57 7.50
N PHE A 88 2.69 8.54 6.63
CA PHE A 88 2.82 9.96 6.94
C PHE A 88 2.00 10.39 8.15
N ALA A 89 0.72 10.03 8.21
CA ALA A 89 -0.15 10.43 9.31
C ALA A 89 0.37 9.88 10.66
N ARG A 90 0.86 8.64 10.67
CA ARG A 90 1.48 8.01 11.85
C ARG A 90 2.78 8.71 12.24
N ALA A 91 3.67 8.99 11.28
CA ALA A 91 4.92 9.68 11.53
C ALA A 91 4.71 11.11 12.05
N ALA A 92 3.82 11.88 11.40
CA ALA A 92 3.47 13.24 11.81
C ALA A 92 2.93 13.28 13.24
N ARG A 93 2.00 12.38 13.57
CA ARG A 93 1.44 12.25 14.92
C ARG A 93 2.51 11.92 15.96
N ALA A 94 3.43 11.01 15.65
CA ALA A 94 4.56 10.68 16.53
C ALA A 94 5.52 11.87 16.71
N GLY A 95 5.69 12.70 15.68
CA GLY A 95 6.49 13.93 15.72
C GLY A 95 5.79 15.13 16.36
N GLY A 96 4.53 15.02 16.76
CA GLY A 96 3.77 16.16 17.30
C GLY A 96 3.37 17.19 16.24
N LEU A 97 3.22 16.76 14.98
CA LEU A 97 2.62 17.55 13.89
C LEU A 97 1.17 17.10 13.65
N ARG A 98 0.30 18.05 13.30
CA ARG A 98 -1.05 17.72 12.80
C ARG A 98 -0.96 17.32 11.31
N PRO A 99 -1.25 16.05 10.96
CA PRO A 99 -1.27 15.63 9.56
C PRO A 99 -2.53 16.15 8.87
N ILE A 100 -2.39 16.58 7.61
CA ILE A 100 -3.51 16.85 6.71
C ILE A 100 -3.40 15.90 5.53
N THR A 101 -4.46 15.16 5.24
CA THR A 101 -4.48 14.22 4.11
C THR A 101 -5.03 14.92 2.87
N GLY A 102 -4.27 14.88 1.78
CA GLY A 102 -4.64 15.44 0.49
C GLY A 102 -4.11 14.62 -0.68
N LEU A 103 -4.28 15.15 -1.88
CA LEU A 103 -3.95 14.51 -3.15
C LEU A 103 -3.69 15.61 -4.19
N GLU A 104 -2.56 15.56 -4.91
CA GLU A 104 -2.44 16.30 -6.18
C GLU A 104 -2.93 15.37 -7.30
N LEU A 105 -4.13 15.66 -7.81
CA LEU A 105 -4.80 14.83 -8.79
C LEU A 105 -4.54 15.35 -10.21
N THR A 106 -4.10 14.46 -11.09
CA THR A 106 -4.08 14.70 -12.53
C THR A 106 -5.49 14.56 -13.08
N VAL A 107 -5.98 15.62 -13.70
CA VAL A 107 -7.30 15.68 -14.32
C VAL A 107 -7.22 16.01 -15.80
N SER A 108 -8.16 15.50 -16.58
CA SER A 108 -8.30 15.86 -18.00
C SER A 108 -9.67 16.42 -18.33
N GLU A 109 -9.68 17.36 -19.28
CA GLU A 109 -10.89 17.90 -19.88
C GLU A 109 -10.72 18.15 -21.39
N PRO A 110 -11.81 18.18 -22.17
CA PRO A 110 -11.71 18.43 -23.60
C PRO A 110 -11.03 19.77 -23.90
N ALA A 111 -10.12 19.76 -24.86
CA ALA A 111 -9.49 20.99 -25.33
C ALA A 111 -10.53 21.99 -25.84
N THR A 112 -10.28 23.25 -25.55
CA THR A 112 -10.88 24.37 -26.27
C THR A 112 -10.11 24.57 -27.58
N GLY A 113 -10.75 25.11 -28.63
CA GLY A 113 -10.07 25.40 -29.90
C GLY A 113 -8.93 26.42 -29.84
N HIS A 114 -8.58 26.91 -28.64
CA HIS A 114 -7.50 27.85 -28.36
C HIS A 114 -6.33 27.23 -27.58
N ASP A 115 -6.41 25.95 -27.21
CA ASP A 115 -5.31 25.24 -26.56
C ASP A 115 -4.22 24.87 -27.57
N ASP A 116 -2.95 24.88 -27.13
CA ASP A 116 -1.83 24.49 -27.99
C ASP A 116 -1.93 22.99 -28.30
N PRO A 117 -1.92 22.57 -29.58
CA PRO A 117 -1.89 21.16 -29.94
C PRO A 117 -0.75 20.37 -29.30
N ALA A 118 0.35 21.01 -28.90
CA ALA A 118 1.46 20.37 -28.18
C ALA A 118 1.13 20.01 -26.72
N ASP A 119 0.12 20.63 -26.13
CA ASP A 119 -0.31 20.41 -24.74
C ASP A 119 -1.46 19.38 -24.63
N LEU A 120 -1.88 18.81 -25.77
CA LEU A 120 -2.98 17.86 -25.83
C LEU A 120 -2.47 16.42 -25.75
N ASP A 121 -3.21 15.57 -25.05
CA ASP A 121 -3.00 14.12 -25.12
C ASP A 121 -3.49 13.53 -26.47
N GLU A 122 -3.26 12.23 -26.65
CA GLU A 122 -3.64 11.52 -27.88
C GLU A 122 -5.16 11.59 -28.16
N GLU A 123 -5.96 11.81 -27.12
CA GLU A 123 -7.42 11.97 -27.16
C GLU A 123 -7.87 13.43 -27.31
N GLY A 124 -6.95 14.38 -27.49
CA GLY A 124 -7.25 15.80 -27.66
C GLY A 124 -7.78 16.46 -26.39
N GLN A 125 -7.43 15.94 -25.21
CA GLN A 125 -7.74 16.51 -23.91
C GLN A 125 -6.56 17.32 -23.38
N VAL A 126 -6.87 18.34 -22.59
CA VAL A 126 -5.88 19.06 -21.79
C VAL A 126 -5.76 18.35 -20.44
N ARG A 127 -4.54 17.99 -20.06
CA ARG A 127 -4.22 17.48 -18.72
C ARG A 127 -3.76 18.63 -17.83
N SER A 128 -4.12 18.57 -16.56
CA SER A 128 -3.69 19.56 -15.58
C SER A 128 -3.73 18.99 -14.16
N HIS A 129 -3.03 19.63 -13.24
CA HIS A 129 -3.05 19.24 -11.83
C HIS A 129 -4.04 20.05 -11.01
N LEU A 130 -4.59 19.42 -9.98
CA LEU A 130 -5.45 20.05 -9.00
C LEU A 130 -5.15 19.49 -7.61
N THR A 131 -4.92 20.35 -6.63
CA THR A 131 -4.59 19.93 -5.26
C THR A 131 -5.87 19.90 -4.42
N LEU A 132 -6.13 18.76 -3.80
CA LEU A 132 -7.32 18.49 -3.01
C LEU A 132 -6.93 18.14 -1.58
N LEU A 133 -7.65 18.67 -0.60
CA LEU A 133 -7.43 18.39 0.82
C LEU A 133 -8.73 17.85 1.44
N ALA A 134 -8.63 16.81 2.26
CA ALA A 134 -9.76 16.30 3.02
C ALA A 134 -10.07 17.23 4.20
N GLU A 135 -11.21 17.92 4.15
CA GLU A 135 -11.74 18.67 5.29
C GLU A 135 -12.42 17.72 6.29
N THR A 136 -13.13 16.72 5.76
CA THR A 136 -13.95 15.76 6.52
C THR A 136 -13.67 14.32 6.08
N ARG A 137 -14.22 13.34 6.82
CA ARG A 137 -14.21 11.92 6.42
C ARG A 137 -14.85 11.69 5.05
N GLU A 138 -15.93 12.39 4.74
CA GLU A 138 -16.57 12.30 3.41
C GLU A 138 -15.64 12.85 2.32
N GLY A 139 -14.92 13.94 2.62
CA GLY A 139 -13.85 14.44 1.77
C GLY A 139 -12.77 13.40 1.51
N TYR A 140 -12.27 12.74 2.57
CA TYR A 140 -11.30 11.67 2.43
C TYR A 140 -11.80 10.52 1.55
N ALA A 141 -13.04 10.04 1.76
CA ALA A 141 -13.65 9.02 0.91
C ALA A 141 -13.72 9.48 -0.57
N ASN A 142 -14.03 10.76 -0.80
CA ASN A 142 -14.02 11.33 -2.15
C ASN A 142 -12.60 11.40 -2.75
N LEU A 143 -11.55 11.68 -1.97
CA LEU A 143 -10.16 11.54 -2.44
C LEU A 143 -9.86 10.10 -2.88
N CYS A 144 -10.27 9.12 -2.09
CA CYS A 144 -10.06 7.71 -2.41
C CYS A 144 -10.77 7.29 -3.69
N ARG A 145 -12.02 7.74 -3.87
CA ARG A 145 -12.80 7.47 -5.10
C ARG A 145 -12.19 8.15 -6.33
N LEU A 146 -11.81 9.43 -6.23
CA LEU A 146 -11.19 10.18 -7.32
C LEU A 146 -9.84 9.55 -7.74
N SER A 147 -9.01 9.19 -6.77
CA SER A 147 -7.76 8.45 -7.01
C SER A 147 -8.04 7.12 -7.69
N SER A 148 -8.99 6.33 -7.18
CA SER A 148 -9.36 5.04 -7.79
C SER A 148 -9.82 5.19 -9.25
N LEU A 149 -10.66 6.20 -9.53
CA LEU A 149 -11.08 6.54 -10.89
C LEU A 149 -9.89 6.91 -11.78
N ALA A 150 -8.94 7.70 -11.28
CA ALA A 150 -7.74 8.10 -12.01
C ALA A 150 -6.90 6.88 -12.44
N PHE A 151 -6.79 5.88 -11.56
CA PHE A 151 -6.11 4.61 -11.85
C PHE A 151 -6.95 3.61 -12.64
N GLY A 152 -8.13 3.99 -13.13
CA GLY A 152 -8.96 3.18 -14.02
C GLY A 152 -9.91 2.23 -13.30
N LEU A 153 -10.20 2.44 -12.01
CA LEU A 153 -11.31 1.75 -11.36
C LEU A 153 -12.62 2.18 -12.03
N GLY A 154 -13.31 1.26 -12.68
CA GLY A 154 -14.50 1.55 -13.49
C GLY A 154 -14.33 1.17 -14.96
N GLU A 155 -13.09 1.20 -15.46
CA GLU A 155 -12.76 0.78 -16.82
C GLU A 155 -13.05 -0.71 -17.00
N THR A 156 -13.68 -1.06 -18.13
CA THR A 156 -14.00 -2.45 -18.49
C THR A 156 -13.02 -3.02 -19.50
N ASP A 157 -12.40 -2.17 -20.31
CA ASP A 157 -11.41 -2.58 -21.29
C ASP A 157 -10.02 -2.74 -20.66
N ARG A 158 -9.33 -3.84 -20.98
CA ARG A 158 -8.05 -4.15 -20.35
C ARG A 158 -6.95 -3.18 -20.76
N ARG A 159 -6.98 -2.65 -21.99
CA ARG A 159 -6.00 -1.68 -22.47
C ARG A 159 -6.21 -0.34 -21.78
N ALA A 160 -7.46 0.09 -21.59
CA ALA A 160 -7.80 1.27 -20.80
C ALA A 160 -7.36 1.15 -19.34
N GLN A 161 -7.63 0.01 -18.69
CA GLN A 161 -7.13 -0.28 -17.34
C GLN A 161 -5.61 -0.21 -17.26
N GLU A 162 -4.89 -0.79 -18.22
CA GLU A 162 -3.43 -0.76 -18.24
C GLU A 162 -2.89 0.67 -18.44
N ALA A 163 -3.48 1.44 -19.35
CA ALA A 163 -3.10 2.82 -19.59
C ALA A 163 -3.25 3.67 -18.32
N ARG A 164 -4.44 3.66 -17.69
CA ARG A 164 -4.72 4.41 -16.45
C ARG A 164 -3.85 3.95 -15.27
N ARG A 165 -3.54 2.65 -15.19
CA ARG A 165 -2.67 2.09 -14.15
C ARG A 165 -1.23 2.63 -14.23
N THR A 166 -0.74 2.90 -15.44
CA THR A 166 0.62 3.40 -15.68
C THR A 166 0.70 4.92 -15.81
N ASP A 167 -0.40 5.56 -16.20
CA ASP A 167 -0.53 7.00 -16.38
C ASP A 167 -1.91 7.45 -15.86
N PRO A 168 -2.04 7.67 -14.55
CA PRO A 168 -3.32 7.96 -13.91
C PRO A 168 -3.86 9.33 -14.33
N VAL A 169 -5.16 9.40 -14.53
CA VAL A 169 -5.84 10.65 -14.83
C VAL A 169 -7.35 10.49 -14.68
N ALA A 170 -7.96 11.38 -13.91
CA ALA A 170 -9.41 11.42 -13.71
C ALA A 170 -10.07 12.43 -14.68
N PRO A 171 -11.28 12.15 -15.20
CA PRO A 171 -12.05 13.18 -15.90
C PRO A 171 -12.39 14.32 -14.93
N LEU A 172 -12.14 15.58 -15.32
CA LEU A 172 -12.40 16.74 -14.46
C LEU A 172 -13.86 16.82 -13.98
N ALA A 173 -14.81 16.42 -14.83
CA ALA A 173 -16.24 16.39 -14.48
C ALA A 173 -16.56 15.44 -13.30
N SER A 174 -15.66 14.50 -12.95
CA SER A 174 -15.84 13.61 -11.81
C SER A 174 -15.84 14.37 -10.47
N LEU A 175 -15.14 15.52 -10.41
CA LEU A 175 -15.09 16.36 -9.20
C LEU A 175 -16.47 16.88 -8.79
N GLU A 176 -17.38 17.13 -9.73
CA GLU A 176 -18.74 17.59 -9.43
C GLU A 176 -19.51 16.60 -8.54
N ARG A 177 -19.30 15.29 -8.74
CA ARG A 177 -19.96 14.23 -7.95
C ARG A 177 -19.22 13.88 -6.66
N HIS A 178 -17.98 14.36 -6.51
CA HIS A 178 -17.07 14.02 -5.43
C HIS A 178 -16.55 15.28 -4.72
N SER A 179 -17.33 16.37 -4.69
CA SER A 179 -16.89 17.66 -4.14
C SER A 179 -17.10 17.81 -2.64
N ALA A 180 -18.03 17.06 -2.05
CA ALA A 180 -18.39 17.20 -0.65
C ALA A 180 -17.20 16.90 0.28
N GLY A 181 -16.98 17.77 1.27
CA GLY A 181 -15.93 17.62 2.28
C GLY A 181 -14.50 17.88 1.78
N LEU A 182 -14.31 18.42 0.57
CA LEU A 182 -13.02 18.74 0.00
C LEU A 182 -12.76 20.25 -0.06
N ILE A 183 -11.52 20.63 0.23
CA ILE A 183 -10.95 21.94 -0.11
C ILE A 183 -10.10 21.78 -1.37
N VAL A 184 -10.23 22.72 -2.31
CA VAL A 184 -9.53 22.71 -3.60
C VAL A 184 -8.58 23.89 -3.68
N LEU A 185 -7.32 23.60 -4.04
CA LEU A 185 -6.35 24.60 -4.47
C LEU A 185 -6.22 24.50 -5.99
N THR A 186 -6.12 25.64 -6.68
CA THR A 186 -6.15 25.68 -8.15
C THR A 186 -4.97 25.01 -8.86
N GLY A 187 -4.02 24.45 -8.11
CA GLY A 187 -2.92 23.63 -8.60
C GLY A 187 -1.66 24.42 -8.88
N CYS A 188 -0.62 23.67 -9.23
CA CYS A 188 0.71 24.19 -9.54
C CYS A 188 0.79 24.87 -10.91
N ARG A 189 2.02 25.14 -11.39
CA ARG A 189 2.29 25.62 -12.76
C ARG A 189 1.54 24.84 -13.86
N GLU A 190 1.40 23.53 -13.67
CA GLU A 190 0.73 22.60 -14.60
C GLU A 190 -0.79 22.54 -14.38
N GLY A 191 -1.32 23.30 -13.41
CA GLY A 191 -2.75 23.50 -13.21
C GLY A 191 -3.39 24.31 -14.34
N ARG A 192 -4.68 24.05 -14.60
CA ARG A 192 -5.43 24.69 -15.70
C ARG A 192 -5.55 26.20 -15.56
N ILE A 193 -5.77 26.68 -14.33
CA ILE A 193 -5.96 28.12 -14.07
C ILE A 193 -4.63 28.88 -14.19
N PRO A 194 -3.53 28.44 -13.54
CA PRO A 194 -2.22 29.05 -13.72
C PRO A 194 -1.74 29.08 -15.17
N SER A 195 -1.93 28.01 -15.94
CA SER A 195 -1.54 27.94 -17.35
C SER A 195 -2.33 28.93 -18.23
N LEU A 196 -3.65 29.02 -18.06
CA LEU A 196 -4.48 30.01 -18.76
C LEU A 196 -4.09 31.44 -18.42
N VAL A 197 -3.77 31.73 -17.15
CA VAL A 197 -3.29 33.04 -16.72
C VAL A 197 -1.95 33.38 -17.39
N GLN A 198 -1.01 32.43 -17.44
CA GLN A 198 0.28 32.61 -18.09
C GLN A 198 0.15 32.84 -19.60
N ALA A 199 -0.82 32.20 -20.25
CA ALA A 199 -1.15 32.40 -21.66
C ALA A 199 -1.94 33.71 -21.94
N GLY A 200 -2.24 34.51 -20.92
CA GLY A 200 -3.03 35.75 -21.05
C GLY A 200 -4.53 35.52 -21.27
N ARG A 201 -5.02 34.29 -21.08
CA ARG A 201 -6.41 33.86 -21.30
C ARG A 201 -7.28 34.06 -20.06
N GLY A 202 -7.25 35.27 -19.50
CA GLY A 202 -7.86 35.56 -18.20
C GLY A 202 -9.38 35.38 -18.12
N ALA A 203 -10.11 35.51 -19.23
CA ALA A 203 -11.55 35.26 -19.26
C ALA A 203 -11.88 33.77 -19.09
N GLU A 204 -11.09 32.89 -19.71
CA GLU A 204 -11.24 31.45 -19.61
C GLU A 204 -10.79 30.96 -18.23
N ALA A 205 -9.70 31.52 -17.69
CA ALA A 205 -9.29 31.25 -16.31
C ALA A 205 -10.40 31.58 -15.30
N ALA A 206 -11.11 32.71 -15.49
CA ALA A 206 -12.23 33.11 -14.64
C ALA A 206 -13.44 32.16 -14.78
N ALA A 207 -13.74 31.70 -15.99
CA ALA A 207 -14.80 30.72 -16.22
C ALA A 207 -14.48 29.36 -15.57
N THR A 208 -13.24 28.89 -15.71
CA THR A 208 -12.76 27.65 -15.08
C THR A 208 -12.83 27.74 -13.54
N LEU A 209 -12.37 28.86 -12.97
CA LEU A 209 -12.44 29.08 -11.53
C LEU A 209 -13.89 29.16 -11.04
N ALA A 210 -14.77 29.87 -11.75
CA ALA A 210 -16.19 29.94 -11.42
C ALA A 210 -16.89 28.57 -11.49
N ARG A 211 -16.47 27.69 -12.41
CA ARG A 211 -16.97 26.30 -12.47
C ARG A 211 -16.59 25.50 -11.24
N LEU A 212 -15.34 25.59 -10.78
CA LEU A 212 -14.91 24.96 -9.52
C LEU A 212 -15.70 25.52 -8.33
N VAL A 213 -15.89 26.83 -8.27
CA VAL A 213 -16.73 27.47 -7.23
C VAL A 213 -18.18 26.95 -7.28
N GLY A 214 -18.73 26.70 -8.46
CA GLY A 214 -20.05 26.11 -8.62
C GLY A 214 -20.18 24.70 -8.07
N TRP A 215 -19.11 23.89 -8.14
CA TRP A 215 -19.10 22.50 -7.66
C TRP A 215 -18.80 22.35 -6.18
N PHE A 216 -17.87 23.17 -5.65
CA PHE A 216 -17.36 23.05 -4.28
C PHE A 216 -17.92 24.12 -3.33
N GLY A 217 -18.33 25.27 -3.85
CA GLY A 217 -18.65 26.47 -3.08
C GLY A 217 -17.44 27.40 -2.92
N ALA A 218 -17.70 28.70 -2.79
CA ALA A 218 -16.65 29.73 -2.78
C ALA A 218 -15.68 29.61 -1.60
N GLU A 219 -16.14 29.12 -0.45
CA GLU A 219 -15.32 28.93 0.75
C GLU A 219 -14.40 27.71 0.67
N GLN A 220 -14.64 26.81 -0.31
CA GLN A 220 -13.87 25.59 -0.51
C GLN A 220 -12.79 25.72 -1.59
N VAL A 221 -12.79 26.81 -2.36
CA VAL A 221 -11.87 27.00 -3.47
C VAL A 221 -10.91 28.14 -3.15
N PHE A 222 -9.61 27.85 -3.23
CA PHE A 222 -8.55 28.83 -3.05
C PHE A 222 -7.65 28.87 -4.28
N VAL A 223 -7.34 30.08 -4.74
CA VAL A 223 -6.35 30.28 -5.80
C VAL A 223 -4.95 30.10 -5.21
N GLU A 224 -4.25 29.09 -5.70
CA GLU A 224 -2.94 28.69 -5.23
C GLU A 224 -1.85 29.59 -5.82
N LEU A 225 -0.97 30.09 -4.97
CA LEU A 225 0.19 30.90 -5.32
C LEU A 225 1.45 30.09 -5.00
N GLN A 226 2.29 29.89 -6.01
CA GLN A 226 3.56 29.18 -5.86
C GLN A 226 4.69 30.11 -6.25
N ASP A 227 5.71 30.16 -5.40
CA ASP A 227 6.88 30.97 -5.62
C ASP A 227 8.12 30.16 -5.29
N ASN A 228 8.78 29.65 -6.32
CA ASN A 228 9.97 28.81 -6.20
C ASN A 228 11.17 29.49 -6.88
N ASP A 229 11.16 30.82 -6.99
CA ASP A 229 12.18 31.62 -7.70
C ASP A 229 12.32 31.18 -9.16
N VAL A 230 11.24 30.67 -9.76
CA VAL A 230 11.19 30.30 -11.17
C VAL A 230 10.81 31.53 -11.99
N HIS A 231 11.43 31.68 -13.16
CA HIS A 231 11.08 32.74 -14.08
C HIS A 231 9.59 32.70 -14.43
N GLY A 232 8.89 33.81 -14.20
CA GLY A 232 7.45 33.94 -14.45
C GLY A 232 6.57 33.77 -13.20
N ASP A 233 7.09 33.29 -12.07
CA ASP A 233 6.30 33.11 -10.84
C ASP A 233 5.65 34.41 -10.38
N ARG A 234 6.43 35.50 -10.32
CA ARG A 234 5.94 36.80 -9.87
C ARG A 234 4.77 37.36 -10.69
N PRO A 235 4.89 37.56 -12.02
CA PRO A 235 3.78 38.06 -12.82
C PRO A 235 2.58 37.11 -12.84
N ARG A 236 2.81 35.78 -12.77
CA ARG A 236 1.73 34.78 -12.67
C ARG A 236 0.96 34.93 -11.36
N ASN A 237 1.64 34.98 -10.22
CA ASN A 237 1.03 35.13 -8.90
C ASN A 237 0.24 36.45 -8.78
N GLU A 238 0.79 37.57 -9.26
CA GLU A 238 0.06 38.85 -9.28
C GLU A 238 -1.22 38.77 -10.13
N ALA A 239 -1.20 38.04 -11.25
CA ALA A 239 -2.38 37.84 -12.09
C ALA A 239 -3.40 36.89 -11.46
N LEU A 240 -2.93 35.86 -10.76
CA LEU A 240 -3.76 34.94 -9.98
C LEU A 240 -4.47 35.64 -8.81
N VAL A 241 -3.79 36.56 -8.10
CA VAL A 241 -4.42 37.40 -7.07
C VAL A 241 -5.57 38.22 -7.67
N ARG A 242 -5.32 38.93 -8.79
CA ARG A 242 -6.38 39.71 -9.48
C ARG A 242 -7.54 38.83 -9.95
N LEU A 243 -7.27 37.59 -10.33
CA LEU A 243 -8.30 36.63 -10.72
C LEU A 243 -9.15 36.21 -9.52
N ALA A 244 -8.50 35.88 -8.40
CA ALA A 244 -9.17 35.50 -7.16
C ALA A 244 -10.09 36.62 -6.65
N GLU A 245 -9.61 37.86 -6.62
CA GLU A 245 -10.39 39.06 -6.24
C GLU A 245 -11.61 39.27 -7.14
N ARG A 246 -11.46 39.04 -8.45
CA ARG A 246 -12.55 39.20 -9.43
C ARG A 246 -13.66 38.17 -9.24
N VAL A 247 -13.29 36.93 -8.95
CA VAL A 247 -14.26 35.83 -8.77
C VAL A 247 -14.81 35.79 -7.33
N GLY A 248 -14.10 36.39 -6.38
CA GLY A 248 -14.51 36.46 -4.98
C GLY A 248 -14.11 35.23 -4.16
N VAL A 249 -12.92 34.69 -4.40
CA VAL A 249 -12.36 33.55 -3.66
C VAL A 249 -11.04 33.92 -2.98
N GLY A 250 -10.66 33.15 -1.95
CA GLY A 250 -9.40 33.34 -1.24
C GLY A 250 -8.18 32.94 -2.07
N VAL A 251 -7.00 33.42 -1.67
CA VAL A 251 -5.70 32.96 -2.17
C VAL A 251 -4.94 32.21 -1.08
N VAL A 252 -4.11 31.24 -1.45
CA VAL A 252 -3.23 30.54 -0.50
C VAL A 252 -1.84 30.35 -1.10
N GLY A 253 -0.79 30.56 -0.30
CA GLY A 253 0.58 30.25 -0.71
C GLY A 253 0.95 28.80 -0.39
N THR A 254 1.67 28.13 -1.30
CA THR A 254 2.18 26.76 -1.12
C THR A 254 3.59 26.61 -1.70
N GLY A 255 4.36 25.66 -1.17
CA GLY A 255 5.74 25.40 -1.56
C GLY A 255 5.93 24.41 -2.72
N ASN A 256 4.93 23.57 -3.00
CA ASN A 256 5.03 22.46 -3.95
C ASN A 256 6.27 21.58 -3.68
N VAL A 257 6.39 21.15 -2.42
CA VAL A 257 7.62 20.57 -1.88
C VAL A 257 7.83 19.16 -2.41
N HIS A 258 9.00 18.87 -2.96
CA HIS A 258 9.37 17.53 -3.47
C HIS A 258 10.47 16.85 -2.64
N TYR A 259 11.08 17.60 -1.72
CA TYR A 259 12.14 17.11 -0.87
C TYR A 259 12.28 17.90 0.43
N HIS A 260 12.78 17.24 1.48
CA HIS A 260 12.92 17.86 2.80
C HIS A 260 14.01 18.95 2.85
N ALA A 261 15.11 18.77 2.12
CA ALA A 261 16.27 19.67 2.14
C ALA A 261 16.75 20.06 0.74
N ARG A 262 17.33 21.25 0.59
CA ARG A 262 17.73 21.82 -0.70
C ARG A 262 18.72 20.92 -1.47
N GLU A 263 19.64 20.26 -0.78
CA GLU A 263 20.66 19.39 -1.38
C GLU A 263 20.05 18.14 -2.04
N ARG A 264 18.85 17.73 -1.60
CA ARG A 264 18.14 16.54 -2.08
C ARG A 264 17.61 16.69 -3.51
N HIS A 265 17.62 17.91 -4.08
CA HIS A 265 17.26 18.12 -5.49
C HIS A 265 18.08 17.26 -6.46
N ARG A 266 19.35 16.95 -6.14
CA ARG A 266 20.19 16.07 -6.98
C ARG A 266 19.59 14.68 -7.13
N LEU A 267 19.03 14.13 -6.05
CA LEU A 267 18.34 12.84 -6.10
C LEU A 267 17.03 12.96 -6.87
N GLN A 268 16.28 14.05 -6.66
CA GLN A 268 15.03 14.30 -7.37
C GLN A 268 15.22 14.36 -8.89
N ASP A 269 16.24 15.09 -9.35
CA ASP A 269 16.63 15.16 -10.77
C ASP A 269 16.91 13.76 -11.35
N VAL A 270 17.60 12.91 -10.60
CA VAL A 270 17.89 11.53 -11.01
C VAL A 270 16.63 10.67 -11.05
N LEU A 271 15.73 10.81 -10.08
CA LEU A 271 14.45 10.10 -10.06
C LEU A 271 13.60 10.47 -11.28
N VAL A 272 13.51 11.76 -11.61
CA VAL A 272 12.80 12.25 -12.80
C VAL A 272 13.44 11.70 -14.08
N ALA A 273 14.77 11.75 -14.22
CA ALA A 273 15.45 11.15 -15.37
C ALA A 273 15.16 9.64 -15.50
N ILE A 274 15.11 8.90 -14.38
CA ILE A 274 14.72 7.48 -14.36
C ILE A 274 13.27 7.30 -14.83
N ARG A 275 12.33 8.14 -14.34
CA ARG A 275 10.91 8.12 -14.73
C ARG A 275 10.74 8.26 -16.25
N HIS A 276 11.47 9.21 -16.85
CA HIS A 276 11.44 9.50 -18.28
C HIS A 276 12.35 8.60 -19.11
N ARG A 277 13.04 7.63 -18.48
CA ARG A 277 13.97 6.69 -19.13
C ARG A 277 15.05 7.40 -19.95
N SER A 278 15.53 8.53 -19.44
CA SER A 278 16.50 9.41 -20.09
C SER A 278 17.69 9.69 -19.18
N THR A 279 18.67 10.42 -19.70
CA THR A 279 19.81 10.91 -18.91
C THR A 279 19.52 12.29 -18.31
N LEU A 280 20.34 12.73 -17.34
CA LEU A 280 20.25 14.10 -16.79
C LEU A 280 20.43 15.19 -17.85
N ASP A 281 21.25 14.92 -18.87
CA ASP A 281 21.50 15.84 -19.98
C ASP A 281 20.29 15.97 -20.91
N GLU A 282 19.53 14.89 -21.08
CA GLU A 282 18.35 14.83 -21.96
C GLU A 282 17.05 15.23 -21.25
N SER A 283 17.02 15.26 -19.91
CA SER A 283 15.80 15.46 -19.11
C SER A 283 15.62 16.89 -18.57
N HIS A 284 16.28 17.90 -19.15
CA HIS A 284 16.21 19.27 -18.63
C HIS A 284 14.78 19.85 -18.67
N ALA A 285 13.94 19.45 -19.63
CA ALA A 285 12.58 19.99 -19.77
C ALA A 285 11.61 19.42 -18.72
N GLU A 286 11.84 18.18 -18.29
CA GLU A 286 11.02 17.42 -17.37
C GLU A 286 11.40 17.69 -15.91
N ARG A 287 12.67 18.02 -15.66
CA ARG A 287 13.17 18.35 -14.32
C ARG A 287 12.61 19.67 -13.81
N ARG A 288 12.66 19.83 -12.48
CA ARG A 288 12.28 21.08 -11.85
C ARG A 288 13.28 22.19 -12.28
N PRO A 289 12.83 23.45 -12.51
CA PRO A 289 13.71 24.47 -13.09
C PRO A 289 14.92 24.87 -12.23
N ASN A 290 14.87 24.63 -10.92
CA ASN A 290 15.90 24.95 -9.94
C ASN A 290 15.74 24.07 -8.67
N ALA A 291 16.57 24.31 -7.66
CA ALA A 291 16.59 23.55 -6.40
C ALA A 291 15.64 24.10 -5.30
N GLU A 292 14.66 24.94 -5.65
CA GLU A 292 13.87 25.72 -4.68
C GLU A 292 12.53 25.05 -4.30
N PHE A 293 12.42 23.74 -4.47
CA PHE A 293 11.24 22.90 -4.15
C PHE A 293 11.44 22.09 -2.86
N TRP A 294 12.21 22.63 -1.91
CA TRP A 294 12.45 22.01 -0.60
C TRP A 294 11.51 22.57 0.48
N LEU A 295 11.35 21.82 1.58
CA LEU A 295 10.53 22.24 2.72
C LEU A 295 11.18 23.42 3.46
N ARG A 296 10.60 24.62 3.33
CA ARG A 296 11.07 25.83 4.02
C ARG A 296 10.41 26.03 5.37
N SER A 297 11.02 26.88 6.20
CA SER A 297 10.44 27.24 7.48
C SER A 297 9.13 28.04 7.31
N PRO A 298 8.18 27.94 8.27
CA PRO A 298 6.94 28.71 8.22
C PRO A 298 7.15 30.22 8.13
N ALA A 299 8.17 30.76 8.81
CA ALA A 299 8.46 32.19 8.81
C ALA A 299 8.91 32.69 7.44
N GLU A 300 9.81 31.96 6.78
CA GLU A 300 10.29 32.29 5.43
C GLU A 300 9.14 32.26 4.41
N GLN A 301 8.28 31.24 4.47
CA GLN A 301 7.12 31.15 3.58
C GLN A 301 6.13 32.29 3.82
N ALA A 302 5.86 32.64 5.08
CA ALA A 302 4.97 33.76 5.41
C ALA A 302 5.49 35.09 4.85
N GLU A 303 6.78 35.39 5.02
CA GLU A 303 7.42 36.57 4.44
C GLU A 303 7.35 36.57 2.92
N ARG A 304 7.62 35.40 2.31
CA ARG A 304 7.60 35.23 0.86
C ARG A 304 6.22 35.51 0.27
N PHE A 305 5.15 34.99 0.86
CA PHE A 305 3.80 35.18 0.32
C PHE A 305 3.16 36.53 0.69
N ALA A 306 3.61 37.19 1.77
CA ALA A 306 3.17 38.53 2.13
C ALA A 306 3.41 39.56 1.02
N ARG A 307 4.38 39.32 0.12
CA ARG A 307 4.66 40.18 -1.03
C ARG A 307 3.56 40.19 -2.10
N TYR A 308 2.70 39.16 -2.11
CA TYR A 308 1.60 39.02 -3.06
C TYR A 308 0.26 39.37 -2.46
N HIS A 309 -0.04 38.81 -1.30
CA HIS A 309 -1.30 39.04 -0.61
C HIS A 309 -1.13 38.79 0.90
N PRO A 310 -1.60 39.70 1.77
CA PRO A 310 -1.41 39.59 3.23
C PRO A 310 -2.04 38.32 3.81
N GLU A 311 -3.10 37.80 3.19
CA GLU A 311 -3.77 36.59 3.67
C GLU A 311 -3.25 35.28 3.06
N ALA A 312 -2.34 35.31 2.09
CA ALA A 312 -1.91 34.09 1.39
C ALA A 312 -1.33 33.03 2.35
N ALA A 313 -0.47 33.44 3.28
CA ALA A 313 0.06 32.54 4.31
C ALA A 313 -0.98 32.26 5.41
N ALA A 314 -1.73 33.28 5.87
CA ALA A 314 -2.74 33.10 6.91
C ALA A 314 -3.88 32.14 6.51
N ASN A 315 -4.25 32.11 5.23
CA ASN A 315 -5.24 31.18 4.69
C ASN A 315 -4.77 29.72 4.77
N SER A 316 -3.46 29.45 4.67
CA SER A 316 -2.95 28.09 4.86
C SER A 316 -3.26 27.56 6.26
N VAL A 317 -3.12 28.40 7.28
CA VAL A 317 -3.45 28.07 8.68
C VAL A 317 -4.95 27.93 8.88
N ARG A 318 -5.76 28.78 8.25
CA ARG A 318 -7.24 28.66 8.29
C ARG A 318 -7.73 27.37 7.66
N ILE A 319 -7.16 26.98 6.52
CA ILE A 319 -7.44 25.68 5.87
C ILE A 319 -7.01 24.54 6.79
N ALA A 320 -5.80 24.59 7.34
CA ALA A 320 -5.30 23.57 8.25
C ALA A 320 -6.20 23.35 9.48
N ARG A 321 -6.74 24.43 10.08
CA ARG A 321 -7.72 24.34 11.17
C ARG A 321 -9.00 23.62 10.76
N ARG A 322 -9.48 23.87 9.54
CA ARG A 322 -10.70 23.26 8.99
C ARG A 322 -10.53 21.77 8.68
N CYS A 323 -9.35 21.35 8.24
CA CYS A 323 -9.00 19.95 8.01
C CYS A 323 -8.89 19.16 9.32
N ALA A 324 -10.05 18.79 9.88
CA ALA A 324 -10.16 18.12 11.19
C ALA A 324 -10.06 16.59 11.11
N PHE A 325 -10.20 16.01 9.91
CA PHE A 325 -10.09 14.57 9.70
C PHE A 325 -8.67 14.04 10.03
N ASP A 326 -8.59 13.12 11.00
CA ASP A 326 -7.37 12.38 11.34
C ASP A 326 -7.43 10.96 10.78
N LEU A 327 -6.63 10.68 9.74
CA LEU A 327 -6.56 9.38 9.08
C LEU A 327 -6.26 8.22 10.06
N THR A 328 -5.55 8.48 11.16
CA THR A 328 -5.16 7.44 12.13
C THR A 328 -6.30 7.01 13.06
N GLY A 329 -7.40 7.76 13.11
CA GLY A 329 -8.54 7.50 14.00
C GLY A 329 -9.92 7.57 13.33
N ASP A 330 -10.09 8.41 12.31
CA ASP A 330 -11.39 8.77 11.73
C ASP A 330 -11.75 8.00 10.46
N LEU A 331 -10.92 7.02 10.06
CA LEU A 331 -11.14 6.19 8.85
C LEU A 331 -12.55 5.60 8.81
N GLY A 332 -13.07 5.20 9.98
CA GLY A 332 -14.42 4.64 10.11
C GLY A 332 -14.56 3.25 9.48
N TYR A 333 -13.46 2.51 9.37
CA TYR A 333 -13.50 1.10 8.97
C TYR A 333 -14.23 0.28 10.04
N ARG A 334 -15.16 -0.57 9.60
CA ARG A 334 -15.86 -1.54 10.43
C ARG A 334 -15.43 -2.94 10.05
N LEU A 335 -15.32 -3.82 11.06
CA LEU A 335 -15.03 -5.23 10.81
C LEU A 335 -16.06 -5.81 9.85
N PRO A 336 -15.61 -6.62 8.87
CA PRO A 336 -16.51 -7.16 7.89
C PRO A 336 -17.42 -8.18 8.57
N ALA A 337 -18.70 -8.12 8.24
CA ALA A 337 -19.71 -9.10 8.60
C ALA A 337 -20.53 -9.43 7.35
N PRO A 338 -20.88 -10.71 7.12
CA PRO A 338 -21.76 -11.07 6.01
C PRO A 338 -23.16 -10.47 6.23
N PRO A 339 -23.94 -10.28 5.15
CA PRO A 339 -25.34 -9.90 5.30
C PRO A 339 -26.11 -11.01 6.00
N LEU A 340 -26.78 -10.69 7.11
CA LEU A 340 -27.56 -11.63 7.90
C LEU A 340 -29.07 -11.44 7.67
N SER A 341 -29.84 -12.50 7.95
CA SER A 341 -31.31 -12.42 7.95
C SER A 341 -31.82 -11.46 9.03
N GLU A 342 -33.02 -10.93 8.84
CA GLU A 342 -33.59 -9.94 9.75
C GLU A 342 -33.72 -10.50 11.17
N GLY A 343 -33.09 -9.81 12.14
CA GLY A 343 -33.05 -10.22 13.55
C GLY A 343 -31.92 -11.16 13.94
N ALA A 344 -31.10 -11.64 13.00
CA ALA A 344 -29.91 -12.44 13.30
C ALA A 344 -28.71 -11.56 13.68
N THR A 345 -27.87 -12.06 14.59
CA THR A 345 -26.62 -11.41 15.02
C THR A 345 -25.42 -12.21 14.53
N PRO A 346 -24.27 -11.57 14.24
CA PRO A 346 -23.06 -12.30 13.82
C PRO A 346 -22.65 -13.39 14.82
N LEU A 347 -22.72 -13.09 16.12
CA LEU A 347 -22.38 -14.05 17.17
C LEU A 347 -23.33 -15.25 17.19
N GLY A 348 -24.64 -15.02 17.08
CA GLY A 348 -25.64 -16.09 17.09
C GLY A 348 -25.54 -17.00 15.86
N GLU A 349 -25.22 -16.44 14.70
CA GLU A 349 -25.02 -17.23 13.47
C GLU A 349 -23.74 -18.07 13.55
N LEU A 350 -22.63 -17.49 14.01
CA LEU A 350 -21.39 -18.23 14.24
C LEU A 350 -21.60 -19.38 15.24
N GLU A 351 -22.34 -19.12 16.32
CA GLU A 351 -22.67 -20.13 17.32
C GLU A 351 -23.47 -21.28 16.71
N ARG A 352 -24.49 -20.96 15.89
CA ARG A 352 -25.32 -21.97 15.21
C ARG A 352 -24.48 -22.90 14.34
N ILE A 353 -23.63 -22.35 13.47
CA ILE A 353 -22.75 -23.11 12.57
C ILE A 353 -21.82 -24.02 13.38
N CYS A 354 -21.18 -23.48 14.42
CA CYS A 354 -20.27 -24.25 15.26
C CYS A 354 -20.98 -25.40 16.01
N ARG A 355 -22.18 -25.16 16.55
CA ARG A 355 -22.94 -26.18 17.30
C ARG A 355 -23.37 -27.36 16.43
N GLU A 356 -23.76 -27.11 15.19
CA GLU A 356 -24.09 -28.16 14.22
C GLU A 356 -22.89 -29.10 14.00
N ARG A 357 -21.70 -28.54 13.79
CA ARG A 357 -20.46 -29.30 13.56
C ARG A 357 -19.90 -29.97 14.80
N LEU A 358 -20.08 -29.35 15.97
CA LEU A 358 -19.61 -29.90 17.25
C LEU A 358 -20.26 -31.25 17.53
N GLY A 359 -21.57 -31.36 17.28
CA GLY A 359 -22.32 -32.61 17.45
C GLY A 359 -21.90 -33.71 16.47
N GLU A 360 -21.51 -33.36 15.24
CA GLU A 360 -21.05 -34.30 14.23
C GLU A 360 -19.66 -34.87 14.55
N ARG A 361 -18.73 -34.00 14.99
CA ARG A 361 -17.31 -34.33 15.21
C ARG A 361 -17.05 -35.02 16.55
N TYR A 362 -17.68 -34.57 17.64
CA TYR A 362 -17.43 -35.10 18.98
C TYR A 362 -18.58 -35.99 19.46
N ARG A 363 -18.48 -37.29 19.16
CA ARG A 363 -19.49 -38.30 19.55
C ARG A 363 -19.29 -38.86 20.96
N SER A 364 -18.05 -38.86 21.45
CA SER A 364 -17.70 -39.30 22.81
C SER A 364 -18.18 -38.28 23.85
N PRO A 365 -18.95 -38.68 24.88
CA PRO A 365 -19.45 -37.74 25.89
C PRO A 365 -18.34 -36.97 26.62
N SER A 366 -17.18 -37.59 26.87
CA SER A 366 -16.09 -36.94 27.61
C SER A 366 -15.33 -35.91 26.75
N GLU A 367 -15.13 -36.21 25.47
CA GLU A 367 -14.48 -35.29 24.53
C GLU A 367 -15.42 -34.15 24.19
N ARG A 368 -16.71 -34.45 24.01
CA ARG A 368 -17.75 -33.46 23.78
C ARG A 368 -17.84 -32.45 24.93
N ALA A 369 -17.77 -32.89 26.19
CA ALA A 369 -17.79 -31.99 27.33
C ALA A 369 -16.57 -31.03 27.34
N LYS A 370 -15.38 -31.52 26.97
CA LYS A 370 -14.18 -30.68 26.82
C LYS A 370 -14.31 -29.69 25.67
N ALA A 371 -14.80 -30.17 24.52
CA ALA A 371 -15.05 -29.37 23.33
C ALA A 371 -16.06 -28.25 23.61
N GLU A 372 -17.18 -28.56 24.27
CA GLU A 372 -18.20 -27.58 24.66
C GLU A 372 -17.64 -26.52 25.63
N ALA A 373 -16.79 -26.92 26.58
CA ALA A 373 -16.16 -25.99 27.51
C ALA A 373 -15.18 -25.03 26.80
N GLN A 374 -14.31 -25.54 25.92
CA GLN A 374 -13.39 -24.70 25.16
C GLN A 374 -14.15 -23.80 24.16
N PHE A 375 -15.18 -24.33 23.50
CA PHE A 375 -16.01 -23.57 22.58
C PHE A 375 -16.73 -22.40 23.28
N ALA A 376 -17.27 -22.62 24.47
CA ALA A 376 -17.92 -21.57 25.24
C ALA A 376 -16.94 -20.44 25.63
N GLU A 377 -15.71 -20.78 26.00
CA GLU A 377 -14.69 -19.78 26.32
C GLU A 377 -14.22 -19.01 25.07
N GLU A 378 -14.00 -19.70 23.95
CA GLU A 378 -13.67 -19.03 22.69
C GLU A 378 -14.79 -18.11 22.22
N LEU A 379 -16.06 -18.52 22.33
CA LEU A 379 -17.21 -17.70 21.96
C LEU A 379 -17.31 -16.43 22.84
N ARG A 380 -17.02 -16.54 24.14
CA ARG A 380 -16.94 -15.40 25.05
C ARG A 380 -15.86 -14.41 24.63
N LEU A 381 -14.67 -14.89 24.27
CA LEU A 381 -13.56 -14.04 23.80
C LEU A 381 -13.89 -13.38 22.45
N ILE A 382 -14.57 -14.10 21.55
CA ILE A 382 -15.03 -13.58 20.27
C ILE A 382 -16.07 -12.46 20.46
N GLU A 383 -17.00 -12.62 21.41
CA GLU A 383 -17.97 -11.59 21.76
C GLU A 383 -17.27 -10.36 22.38
N LEU A 384 -16.33 -10.58 23.30
CA LEU A 384 -15.57 -9.51 23.95
C LEU A 384 -14.87 -8.59 22.95
N HIS A 385 -14.32 -9.16 21.88
CA HIS A 385 -13.55 -8.45 20.85
C HIS A 385 -14.35 -8.11 19.58
N ASP A 386 -15.66 -8.39 19.55
CA ASP A 386 -16.55 -8.18 18.40
C ASP A 386 -16.05 -8.88 17.10
N LEU A 387 -15.51 -10.09 17.23
CA LEU A 387 -14.87 -10.83 16.12
C LEU A 387 -15.81 -11.77 15.37
N ALA A 388 -17.09 -11.84 15.73
CA ALA A 388 -17.99 -12.81 15.14
C ALA A 388 -18.15 -12.62 13.61
N GLY A 389 -18.27 -11.37 13.15
CA GLY A 389 -18.30 -11.05 11.71
C GLY A 389 -17.01 -11.49 11.00
N PHE A 390 -15.86 -11.25 11.64
CA PHE A 390 -14.55 -11.67 11.15
C PHE A 390 -14.50 -13.18 10.89
N PHE A 391 -14.90 -14.02 11.86
CA PHE A 391 -14.92 -15.49 11.67
C PHE A 391 -15.91 -15.94 10.59
N LEU A 392 -17.06 -15.28 10.47
CA LEU A 392 -18.04 -15.60 9.44
C LEU A 392 -17.54 -15.30 8.02
N ILE A 393 -16.78 -14.21 7.83
CA ILE A 393 -16.16 -13.91 6.52
C ILE A 393 -15.14 -14.98 6.14
N TYR A 394 -14.31 -15.42 7.09
CA TYR A 394 -13.40 -16.54 6.84
C TYR A 394 -14.15 -17.82 6.48
N HIS A 395 -15.27 -18.10 7.14
CA HIS A 395 -16.11 -19.25 6.82
C HIS A 395 -16.66 -19.16 5.38
N GLU A 396 -17.23 -18.02 4.98
CA GLU A 396 -17.74 -17.79 3.63
C GLU A 396 -16.65 -17.89 2.54
N VAL A 397 -15.46 -17.36 2.83
CA VAL A 397 -14.29 -17.50 1.97
C VAL A 397 -13.86 -18.96 1.83
N PHE A 398 -13.92 -19.74 2.91
CA PHE A 398 -13.57 -21.15 2.88
C PHE A 398 -14.62 -21.98 2.11
N GLU A 399 -15.92 -21.69 2.27
CA GLU A 399 -16.99 -22.29 1.45
C GLU A 399 -16.78 -22.01 -0.05
N LEU A 400 -16.42 -20.77 -0.40
CA LEU A 400 -16.05 -20.42 -1.77
C LEU A 400 -14.81 -21.18 -2.23
N ALA A 401 -13.82 -21.39 -1.35
CA ALA A 401 -12.65 -22.20 -1.67
C ALA A 401 -13.02 -23.67 -1.93
N GLU A 402 -13.99 -24.23 -1.21
CA GLU A 402 -14.52 -25.58 -1.48
C GLU A 402 -15.21 -25.66 -2.85
N GLU A 403 -16.00 -24.65 -3.22
CA GLU A 403 -16.57 -24.53 -4.56
C GLU A 403 -15.48 -24.52 -5.64
N VAL A 404 -14.50 -23.64 -5.49
CA VAL A 404 -13.38 -23.51 -6.43
C VAL A 404 -12.58 -24.81 -6.52
N ALA A 405 -12.32 -25.45 -5.39
CA ALA A 405 -11.60 -26.71 -5.36
C ALA A 405 -12.36 -27.81 -6.11
N ARG A 406 -13.69 -27.89 -5.95
CA ARG A 406 -14.52 -28.83 -6.73
C ARG A 406 -14.40 -28.59 -8.23
N ASP A 407 -14.47 -27.34 -8.66
CA ASP A 407 -14.38 -26.97 -10.08
C ASP A 407 -12.98 -27.26 -10.66
N VAL A 408 -11.92 -26.85 -9.96
CA VAL A 408 -10.52 -27.06 -10.38
C VAL A 408 -10.15 -28.55 -10.39
N ARG A 409 -10.63 -29.32 -9.42
CA ARG A 409 -10.37 -30.76 -9.32
C ARG A 409 -11.24 -31.58 -10.24
N ALA A 410 -12.36 -31.07 -10.77
CA ALA A 410 -13.18 -31.80 -11.75
C ALA A 410 -12.39 -32.23 -13.00
N ALA A 411 -11.31 -31.51 -13.34
CA ALA A 411 -10.38 -31.89 -14.40
C ALA A 411 -9.51 -33.12 -14.06
N GLY A 412 -9.25 -33.37 -12.77
CA GLY A 412 -8.47 -34.51 -12.28
C GLY A 412 -9.38 -35.58 -11.68
N ILE A 413 -9.57 -36.70 -12.40
CA ILE A 413 -10.52 -37.75 -11.99
C ILE A 413 -10.21 -38.27 -10.58
N ALA A 414 -8.94 -38.42 -10.18
CA ALA A 414 -8.62 -39.02 -8.89
C ALA A 414 -8.68 -38.02 -7.74
N ARG A 415 -8.03 -36.85 -7.86
CA ARG A 415 -8.12 -35.79 -6.84
C ARG A 415 -9.54 -35.22 -6.66
N GLY A 416 -10.39 -35.30 -7.68
CA GLY A 416 -11.81 -34.93 -7.60
C GLY A 416 -12.68 -35.96 -6.86
N LEU A 417 -12.22 -37.21 -6.71
CA LEU A 417 -12.91 -38.27 -5.97
C LEU A 417 -12.48 -38.37 -4.51
N THR A 418 -11.45 -37.63 -4.11
CA THR A 418 -10.93 -37.59 -2.74
C THR A 418 -11.49 -36.40 -1.96
N ASP A 419 -11.77 -36.62 -0.67
CA ASP A 419 -12.21 -35.58 0.26
C ASP A 419 -11.02 -34.75 0.75
N LEU A 420 -10.43 -33.98 -0.17
CA LEU A 420 -9.30 -33.10 0.13
C LEU A 420 -9.82 -31.72 0.54
N PRO A 421 -9.35 -31.13 1.65
CA PRO A 421 -9.70 -29.76 1.97
C PRO A 421 -9.16 -28.83 0.88
N PRO A 422 -9.86 -27.72 0.55
CA PRO A 422 -9.42 -26.78 -0.48
C PRO A 422 -8.12 -26.07 -0.09
N GLY A 423 -7.93 -25.85 1.21
CA GLY A 423 -6.76 -25.25 1.82
C GLY A 423 -6.73 -25.56 3.31
N ARG A 424 -5.75 -25.02 4.03
CA ARG A 424 -5.54 -25.29 5.46
C ARG A 424 -5.07 -24.04 6.18
N GLY A 425 -5.60 -23.80 7.37
CA GLY A 425 -5.09 -22.80 8.29
C GLY A 425 -3.72 -23.18 8.85
N ARG A 426 -2.91 -22.17 9.14
CA ARG A 426 -1.59 -22.30 9.79
C ARG A 426 -1.43 -21.37 10.98
N GLY A 427 -0.35 -21.58 11.73
CA GLY A 427 0.00 -20.73 12.87
C GLY A 427 -0.93 -20.94 14.06
N SER A 428 -1.19 -19.87 14.82
CA SER A 428 -1.97 -19.94 16.06
C SER A 428 -3.46 -20.23 15.85
N SER A 429 -4.00 -19.93 14.66
CA SER A 429 -5.40 -20.25 14.30
C SER A 429 -5.74 -21.74 14.46
N VAL A 430 -4.75 -22.62 14.30
CA VAL A 430 -4.89 -24.08 14.42
C VAL A 430 -5.28 -24.53 15.84
N SER A 431 -4.99 -23.70 16.85
CA SER A 431 -5.34 -23.98 18.25
C SER A 431 -6.79 -23.68 18.63
N SER A 432 -7.56 -23.03 17.74
CA SER A 432 -8.95 -22.63 17.99
C SER A 432 -9.93 -23.72 17.61
N ILE A 433 -10.84 -24.06 18.54
CA ILE A 433 -11.94 -24.98 18.24
C ILE A 433 -12.95 -24.34 17.28
N VAL A 434 -13.15 -23.02 17.35
CA VAL A 434 -14.00 -22.30 16.38
C VAL A 434 -13.44 -22.44 14.97
N CYS A 435 -12.14 -22.18 14.76
CA CYS A 435 -11.48 -22.39 13.47
C CYS A 435 -11.60 -23.83 12.97
N TYR A 436 -11.49 -24.82 13.85
CA TYR A 436 -11.66 -26.23 13.49
C TYR A 436 -13.10 -26.57 13.07
N LEU A 437 -14.09 -26.05 13.80
CA LEU A 437 -15.51 -26.34 13.54
C LEU A 437 -16.00 -25.71 12.23
N ILE A 438 -15.57 -24.49 11.91
CA ILE A 438 -15.94 -23.80 10.66
C ILE A 438 -15.08 -24.20 9.45
N GLY A 439 -14.13 -25.14 9.63
CA GLY A 439 -13.35 -25.76 8.56
C GLY A 439 -11.98 -25.14 8.26
N LEU A 440 -11.62 -24.02 8.89
CA LEU A 440 -10.34 -23.35 8.66
C LEU A 440 -9.14 -24.16 9.18
N SER A 441 -9.30 -24.83 10.33
CA SER A 441 -8.27 -25.70 10.89
C SER A 441 -8.57 -27.17 10.56
N HIS A 442 -7.52 -27.92 10.26
CA HIS A 442 -7.58 -29.36 9.99
C HIS A 442 -7.09 -30.20 11.18
N ILE A 443 -6.61 -29.55 12.26
CA ILE A 443 -6.13 -30.21 13.47
C ILE A 443 -7.16 -30.03 14.57
N ASP A 444 -7.52 -31.12 15.25
CA ASP A 444 -8.44 -31.11 16.39
C ASP A 444 -7.71 -30.59 17.65
N PRO A 445 -8.03 -29.38 18.14
CA PRO A 445 -7.33 -28.81 19.28
C PRO A 445 -7.61 -29.56 20.59
N ILE A 446 -8.75 -30.25 20.70
CA ILE A 446 -9.12 -31.03 21.88
C ILE A 446 -8.31 -32.31 21.95
N HIS A 447 -8.19 -33.03 20.82
CA HIS A 447 -7.42 -34.26 20.74
C HIS A 447 -5.93 -34.00 21.02
N HIS A 448 -5.37 -32.92 20.48
CA HIS A 448 -3.95 -32.58 20.62
C HIS A 448 -3.63 -31.70 21.83
N GLY A 449 -4.62 -31.32 22.64
CA GLY A 449 -4.42 -30.48 23.84
C GLY A 449 -3.84 -29.10 23.52
N LEU A 450 -4.26 -28.49 22.40
CA LEU A 450 -3.75 -27.19 21.96
C LEU A 450 -4.38 -26.05 22.77
N PHE A 451 -3.56 -25.06 23.12
CA PHE A 451 -3.97 -23.93 23.93
C PHE A 451 -4.26 -22.68 23.10
N VAL A 452 -5.48 -22.12 23.24
CA VAL A 452 -5.96 -20.98 22.45
C VAL A 452 -5.36 -19.63 22.83
N GLY A 453 -4.79 -19.48 24.03
CA GLY A 453 -4.39 -18.16 24.57
C GLY A 453 -3.35 -17.39 23.75
N ARG A 454 -2.63 -18.06 22.84
CA ARG A 454 -1.75 -17.39 21.86
C ARG A 454 -2.52 -16.77 20.68
N PHE A 455 -3.68 -17.31 20.36
CA PHE A 455 -4.56 -16.86 19.27
C PHE A 455 -5.62 -15.86 19.75
N LEU A 456 -6.34 -16.19 20.82
CA LEU A 456 -7.36 -15.35 21.43
C LEU A 456 -7.15 -15.31 22.94
N ASN A 457 -7.09 -14.10 23.51
CA ASN A 457 -7.02 -13.86 24.94
C ASN A 457 -7.68 -12.50 25.29
N GLU A 458 -7.81 -12.19 26.57
CA GLU A 458 -8.48 -10.95 27.03
C GLU A 458 -7.67 -9.68 26.75
N GLU A 459 -6.33 -9.75 26.74
CA GLU A 459 -5.40 -8.61 26.64
C GLU A 459 -4.93 -8.37 25.20
N MET A 460 -5.74 -8.70 24.21
CA MET A 460 -5.33 -8.67 22.81
C MET A 460 -5.34 -7.24 22.22
N ASP A 461 -4.17 -6.72 21.89
CA ASP A 461 -4.01 -5.35 21.34
C ASP A 461 -4.17 -5.25 19.81
N SER A 462 -4.27 -6.37 19.10
CA SER A 462 -4.36 -6.42 17.64
C SER A 462 -5.27 -7.54 17.15
N LEU A 463 -5.89 -7.36 15.98
CA LEU A 463 -6.71 -8.40 15.35
C LEU A 463 -5.90 -9.69 15.14
N PRO A 464 -6.52 -10.87 15.30
CA PRO A 464 -5.86 -12.14 15.08
C PRO A 464 -5.56 -12.36 13.58
N ASP A 465 -4.36 -12.85 13.28
CA ASP A 465 -3.94 -13.17 11.90
C ASP A 465 -4.26 -14.64 11.60
N ILE A 466 -5.10 -14.88 10.59
CA ILE A 466 -5.40 -16.23 10.08
C ILE A 466 -4.89 -16.33 8.65
N ASP A 467 -3.81 -17.07 8.50
CA ASP A 467 -3.19 -17.43 7.23
C ASP A 467 -3.79 -18.72 6.68
N LEU A 468 -4.14 -18.72 5.39
CA LEU A 468 -4.69 -19.90 4.71
C LEU A 468 -3.77 -20.33 3.55
N ASP A 469 -3.29 -21.56 3.63
CA ASP A 469 -2.46 -22.19 2.60
C ASP A 469 -3.32 -22.98 1.61
N PHE A 470 -3.14 -22.72 0.32
CA PHE A 470 -3.88 -23.38 -0.78
C PHE A 470 -2.91 -23.95 -1.83
N PRO A 471 -3.31 -25.01 -2.55
CA PRO A 471 -2.71 -25.37 -3.84
C PRO A 471 -2.70 -24.17 -4.81
N ARG A 472 -1.68 -24.11 -5.68
CA ARG A 472 -1.45 -22.96 -6.58
C ARG A 472 -2.62 -22.68 -7.53
N ASP A 473 -3.23 -23.71 -8.09
CA ASP A 473 -4.36 -23.64 -9.01
C ASP A 473 -5.64 -23.17 -8.31
N ILE A 474 -5.97 -23.77 -7.16
CA ILE A 474 -7.11 -23.35 -6.32
C ILE A 474 -6.96 -21.89 -5.89
N ARG A 475 -5.77 -21.51 -5.40
CA ARG A 475 -5.50 -20.13 -4.98
C ARG A 475 -5.73 -19.12 -6.09
N ALA A 476 -5.23 -19.42 -7.29
CA ALA A 476 -5.29 -18.49 -8.41
C ALA A 476 -6.74 -18.17 -8.80
N GLU A 477 -7.58 -19.20 -8.86
CA GLU A 477 -9.01 -19.08 -9.16
C GLU A 477 -9.80 -18.47 -7.98
N LEU A 478 -9.45 -18.83 -6.74
CA LEU A 478 -10.10 -18.30 -5.54
C LEU A 478 -10.01 -16.78 -5.47
N ILE A 479 -8.85 -16.18 -5.74
CA ILE A 479 -8.69 -14.72 -5.74
C ILE A 479 -9.64 -14.06 -6.74
N GLU A 480 -9.78 -14.61 -7.95
CA GLU A 480 -10.69 -14.07 -8.96
C GLU A 480 -12.16 -14.23 -8.54
N ARG A 481 -12.52 -15.38 -7.96
CA ARG A 481 -13.87 -15.65 -7.44
C ARG A 481 -14.24 -14.78 -6.25
N VAL A 482 -13.28 -14.43 -5.39
CA VAL A 482 -13.49 -13.45 -4.32
C VAL A 482 -13.80 -12.08 -4.92
N HIS A 483 -13.02 -11.60 -5.90
CA HIS A 483 -13.35 -10.34 -6.58
C HIS A 483 -14.70 -10.39 -7.31
N ALA A 484 -15.09 -11.53 -7.87
CA ALA A 484 -16.40 -11.70 -8.51
C ALA A 484 -17.56 -11.68 -7.50
N ARG A 485 -17.37 -12.28 -6.31
CA ARG A 485 -18.41 -12.39 -5.27
C ARG A 485 -18.62 -11.09 -4.50
N TRP A 486 -17.54 -10.45 -4.03
CA TRP A 486 -17.62 -9.22 -3.25
C TRP A 486 -17.55 -7.95 -4.11
N GLY A 487 -16.98 -8.04 -5.30
CA GLY A 487 -16.81 -6.90 -6.20
C GLY A 487 -15.53 -6.11 -5.93
N ARG A 488 -15.11 -5.36 -6.97
CA ARG A 488 -13.87 -4.56 -6.97
C ARG A 488 -13.84 -3.40 -5.96
N GLU A 489 -14.99 -3.02 -5.43
CA GLU A 489 -15.11 -1.92 -4.45
C GLU A 489 -15.03 -2.42 -3.00
N HIS A 490 -15.15 -3.72 -2.76
CA HIS A 490 -15.20 -4.32 -1.43
C HIS A 490 -14.04 -5.30 -1.17
N ALA A 491 -13.39 -5.78 -2.23
CA ALA A 491 -12.34 -6.77 -2.17
C ALA A 491 -11.13 -6.33 -2.99
N ALA A 492 -9.98 -6.18 -2.34
CA ALA A 492 -8.72 -5.77 -2.96
C ALA A 492 -7.51 -6.52 -2.36
N LEU A 493 -6.54 -6.87 -3.20
CA LEU A 493 -5.22 -7.32 -2.77
C LEU A 493 -4.46 -6.18 -2.11
N VAL A 494 -3.68 -6.50 -1.09
CA VAL A 494 -2.80 -5.53 -0.45
C VAL A 494 -1.63 -5.19 -1.38
N ALA A 495 -1.19 -3.93 -1.38
CA ALA A 495 -0.01 -3.54 -2.14
C ALA A 495 1.29 -4.07 -1.51
N SER A 496 2.33 -4.09 -2.32
CA SER A 496 3.71 -4.20 -1.88
C SER A 496 4.54 -3.23 -2.70
N PHE A 497 5.41 -2.46 -2.05
CA PHE A 497 6.28 -1.52 -2.75
C PHE A 497 7.62 -2.17 -3.05
N ALA A 498 7.93 -2.31 -4.34
CA ALA A 498 9.27 -2.73 -4.74
C ALA A 498 10.24 -1.58 -4.49
N THR A 499 11.00 -1.67 -3.41
CA THR A 499 12.00 -0.68 -3.04
C THR A 499 13.34 -0.93 -3.72
N TYR A 500 14.10 0.14 -3.93
CA TYR A 500 15.45 0.05 -4.46
C TYR A 500 16.37 -0.74 -3.50
N ARG A 501 16.94 -1.82 -4.01
CA ARG A 501 18.09 -2.51 -3.41
C ARG A 501 19.37 -2.01 -4.09
N THR A 502 20.53 -2.14 -3.44
CA THR A 502 21.82 -1.59 -3.89
C THR A 502 22.09 -1.83 -5.37
N ARG A 503 21.88 -3.06 -5.88
CA ARG A 503 22.11 -3.40 -7.29
C ARG A 503 21.16 -2.70 -8.26
N GLY A 504 19.91 -2.48 -7.86
CA GLY A 504 18.93 -1.75 -8.65
C GLY A 504 19.25 -0.25 -8.66
N ALA A 505 19.60 0.28 -7.50
CA ALA A 505 20.00 1.69 -7.34
C ALA A 505 21.21 2.03 -8.21
N ILE A 506 22.27 1.20 -8.18
CA ILE A 506 23.47 1.37 -9.03
C ILE A 506 23.09 1.45 -10.51
N ARG A 507 22.23 0.55 -10.98
CA ARG A 507 21.88 0.48 -12.40
C ARG A 507 21.03 1.66 -12.85
N ASP A 508 19.98 1.98 -12.12
CA ASP A 508 19.03 3.01 -12.56
C ASP A 508 19.63 4.41 -12.40
N ALA A 509 20.25 4.72 -11.25
CA ALA A 509 20.95 6.00 -11.05
C ALA A 509 22.12 6.15 -12.01
N GLY A 510 22.89 5.08 -12.23
CA GLY A 510 24.02 5.11 -13.17
C GLY A 510 23.60 5.38 -14.62
N LYS A 511 22.49 4.80 -15.06
CA LYS A 511 21.92 5.09 -16.39
C LYS A 511 21.47 6.54 -16.52
N ALA A 512 20.80 7.07 -15.49
CA ALA A 512 20.40 8.48 -15.46
C ALA A 512 21.61 9.43 -15.51
N LEU A 513 22.72 9.06 -14.86
CA LEU A 513 23.99 9.77 -14.92
C LEU A 513 24.74 9.59 -16.26
N GLY A 514 24.22 8.83 -17.21
CA GLY A 514 24.87 8.58 -18.50
C GLY A 514 26.07 7.63 -18.45
N LEU A 515 26.22 6.83 -17.38
CA LEU A 515 27.35 5.93 -17.21
C LEU A 515 27.24 4.66 -18.08
N PRO A 516 28.36 4.07 -18.53
CA PRO A 516 28.34 2.87 -19.38
C PRO A 516 27.66 1.67 -18.72
N VAL A 517 26.60 1.13 -19.35
CA VAL A 517 25.80 0.01 -18.81
C VAL A 517 26.64 -1.23 -18.46
N ALA A 518 27.65 -1.54 -19.28
CA ALA A 518 28.52 -2.70 -19.04
C ALA A 518 29.34 -2.56 -17.74
N GLU A 519 29.72 -1.35 -17.36
CA GLU A 519 30.45 -1.07 -16.13
C GLU A 519 29.52 -1.09 -14.92
N LEU A 520 28.31 -0.52 -15.07
CA LEU A 520 27.26 -0.58 -14.04
C LEU A 520 26.89 -2.02 -13.67
N ASP A 521 26.78 -2.91 -14.67
CA ASP A 521 26.46 -4.32 -14.42
C ASP A 521 27.58 -5.07 -13.70
N ARG A 522 28.86 -4.73 -13.98
CA ARG A 522 30.00 -5.29 -13.25
C ARG A 522 30.00 -4.80 -11.80
N LEU A 523 29.80 -3.51 -11.59
CA LEU A 523 29.73 -2.91 -10.26
C LEU A 523 28.58 -3.52 -9.45
N ALA A 524 27.38 -3.60 -10.02
CA ALA A 524 26.20 -4.17 -9.36
C ALA A 524 26.37 -5.66 -9.01
N ARG A 525 27.14 -6.44 -9.77
CA ARG A 525 27.44 -7.84 -9.42
C ARG A 525 28.44 -7.98 -8.28
N ARG A 526 29.42 -7.07 -8.21
CA ARG A 526 30.43 -7.02 -7.14
C ARG A 526 29.84 -6.52 -5.82
N ALA A 527 28.83 -5.62 -5.91
CA ALA A 527 28.14 -5.12 -4.74
C ALA A 527 27.47 -6.26 -3.96
N GLY A 528 27.89 -6.42 -2.71
CA GLY A 528 27.26 -7.25 -1.71
C GLY A 528 25.90 -6.68 -1.25
N PRO A 529 25.13 -7.44 -0.45
CA PRO A 529 23.82 -7.02 0.02
C PRO A 529 23.82 -5.89 1.08
N PHE A 530 24.98 -5.53 1.65
CA PHE A 530 25.09 -4.55 2.75
C PHE A 530 26.31 -3.63 2.57
N GLU A 531 26.36 -2.86 1.49
CA GLU A 531 27.46 -1.93 1.22
C GLU A 531 26.96 -0.49 1.21
N GLY A 532 27.58 0.36 2.03
CA GLY A 532 27.39 1.80 2.08
C GLY A 532 28.26 2.53 1.03
N PRO A 533 28.22 3.88 1.01
CA PRO A 533 28.90 4.68 -0.02
C PRO A 533 30.41 4.45 -0.06
N GLU A 534 31.06 4.25 1.10
CA GLU A 534 32.50 4.02 1.20
C GLU A 534 32.94 2.72 0.51
N GLN A 535 32.16 1.63 0.63
CA GLN A 535 32.50 0.37 -0.03
C GLN A 535 32.32 0.47 -1.56
N ILE A 536 31.31 1.21 -2.03
CA ILE A 536 31.13 1.46 -3.48
C ILE A 536 32.32 2.26 -4.01
N LEU A 537 32.71 3.34 -3.32
CA LEU A 537 33.89 4.14 -3.66
C LEU A 537 35.18 3.34 -3.58
N GLU A 538 35.31 2.44 -2.61
CA GLU A 538 36.48 1.56 -2.46
C GLU A 538 36.56 0.53 -3.59
N VAL A 539 35.43 -0.06 -3.99
CA VAL A 539 35.35 -0.95 -5.16
C VAL A 539 35.75 -0.22 -6.44
N LEU A 540 35.33 1.05 -6.58
CA LEU A 540 35.68 1.91 -7.71
C LEU A 540 37.17 2.33 -7.67
N ALA A 541 37.69 2.72 -6.51
CA ALA A 541 39.08 3.16 -6.34
C ALA A 541 40.11 2.04 -6.52
N ASN A 542 39.73 0.81 -6.16
CA ASN A 542 40.61 -0.37 -6.28
C ASN A 542 40.57 -1.03 -7.67
N ASP A 543 39.77 -0.51 -8.60
CA ASP A 543 39.69 -1.05 -9.95
C ASP A 543 40.32 -0.07 -10.96
N PRO A 544 41.50 -0.41 -11.52
CA PRO A 544 42.29 0.49 -12.36
C PRO A 544 41.61 0.89 -13.69
N GLN A 545 40.41 0.36 -13.98
CA GLN A 545 39.60 0.74 -15.15
C GLN A 545 38.75 2.00 -14.90
N PHE A 546 38.44 2.35 -13.64
CA PHE A 546 37.75 3.60 -13.33
C PHE A 546 38.78 4.72 -13.29
N GLY A 547 39.01 5.33 -14.47
CA GLY A 547 40.10 6.27 -14.69
C GLY A 547 40.11 7.48 -13.75
N GLU A 548 41.29 8.10 -13.60
CA GLU A 548 41.46 9.38 -12.91
C GLU A 548 40.90 10.54 -13.77
N GLY A 549 40.33 11.58 -13.14
CA GLY A 549 39.88 12.81 -13.82
C GLY A 549 38.36 12.98 -13.91
N GLU A 550 37.88 13.70 -14.94
CA GLU A 550 36.45 14.08 -15.13
C GLU A 550 35.52 12.87 -15.26
N GLY A 551 36.00 11.75 -15.82
CA GLY A 551 35.25 10.49 -15.90
C GLY A 551 34.87 9.91 -14.53
N MET A 552 35.62 10.21 -13.47
CA MET A 552 35.34 9.76 -12.10
C MET A 552 34.22 10.58 -11.44
N ARG A 553 33.86 11.76 -11.96
CA ARG A 553 32.82 12.59 -11.35
C ARG A 553 31.48 11.87 -11.30
N GLY A 554 31.00 11.34 -12.43
CA GLY A 554 29.75 10.58 -12.48
C GLY A 554 29.75 9.35 -11.56
N TRP A 555 30.90 8.70 -11.39
CA TRP A 555 31.05 7.57 -10.45
C TRP A 555 30.99 8.00 -8.98
N ARG A 556 31.53 9.17 -8.62
CA ARG A 556 31.38 9.73 -7.26
C ARG A 556 29.95 10.15 -6.97
N GLU A 557 29.31 10.81 -7.93
CA GLU A 557 27.88 11.18 -7.87
C GLU A 557 27.03 9.92 -7.63
N LEU A 558 27.28 8.86 -8.40
CA LEU A 558 26.62 7.56 -8.22
C LEU A 558 26.80 7.02 -6.79
N ALA A 559 28.02 7.06 -6.26
CA ALA A 559 28.29 6.54 -4.92
C ALA A 559 27.62 7.37 -3.82
N GLU A 560 27.46 8.69 -3.99
CA GLU A 560 26.68 9.55 -3.08
C GLU A 560 25.17 9.29 -3.18
N MET A 561 24.66 8.97 -4.37
CA MET A 561 23.22 8.79 -4.63
C MET A 561 22.70 7.42 -4.23
N VAL A 562 23.46 6.35 -4.44
CA VAL A 562 23.01 4.97 -4.18
C VAL A 562 22.48 4.78 -2.74
N PRO A 563 23.18 5.23 -1.68
CA PRO A 563 22.68 5.09 -0.31
C PRO A 563 21.37 5.85 -0.05
N GLN A 564 21.18 7.01 -0.69
CA GLN A 564 19.95 7.80 -0.57
C GLN A 564 18.78 7.15 -1.32
N LEU A 565 19.07 6.41 -2.39
CA LEU A 565 18.07 5.73 -3.20
C LEU A 565 17.64 4.38 -2.59
N VAL A 566 18.52 3.69 -1.85
CA VAL A 566 18.18 2.41 -1.22
C VAL A 566 17.00 2.58 -0.25
N GLY A 567 15.97 1.73 -0.40
CA GLY A 567 14.74 1.80 0.39
C GLY A 567 13.66 2.71 -0.21
N VAL A 568 13.98 3.57 -1.17
CA VAL A 568 12.99 4.39 -1.90
C VAL A 568 12.07 3.46 -2.73
N PRO A 569 10.74 3.64 -2.71
CA PRO A 569 9.81 2.85 -3.51
C PRO A 569 9.98 3.19 -4.99
N ARG A 570 10.13 2.15 -5.82
CA ARG A 570 10.33 2.29 -7.28
C ARG A 570 9.03 2.14 -8.06
N HIS A 571 8.21 1.17 -7.67
CA HIS A 571 6.92 0.88 -8.28
C HIS A 571 6.04 0.06 -7.34
N LEU A 572 4.75 0.18 -7.56
CA LEU A 572 3.71 -0.60 -6.89
C LEU A 572 3.68 -2.04 -7.44
N SER A 573 3.53 -3.01 -6.55
CA SER A 573 3.39 -4.44 -6.84
C SER A 573 2.26 -5.05 -6.01
N GLN A 574 1.80 -6.25 -6.37
CA GLN A 574 0.82 -7.00 -5.58
C GLN A 574 1.51 -7.76 -4.44
N HIS A 575 0.92 -7.76 -3.25
CA HIS A 575 1.35 -8.65 -2.17
C HIS A 575 1.03 -10.12 -2.55
N PRO A 576 1.89 -11.09 -2.20
CA PRO A 576 1.72 -12.48 -2.63
C PRO A 576 0.57 -13.24 -1.95
N GLY A 577 -0.20 -12.65 -1.03
CA GLY A 577 -1.33 -13.35 -0.41
C GLY A 577 -2.37 -12.45 0.22
N GLY A 578 -1.92 -11.48 1.03
CA GLY A 578 -2.78 -10.49 1.69
C GLY A 578 -3.83 -9.85 0.81
N MET A 579 -5.06 -9.99 1.25
CA MET A 579 -6.26 -9.46 0.65
C MET A 579 -7.16 -8.87 1.74
N VAL A 580 -7.81 -7.76 1.44
CA VAL A 580 -8.81 -7.15 2.33
C VAL A 580 -10.19 -7.40 1.73
N ILE A 581 -11.11 -7.82 2.59
CA ILE A 581 -12.53 -7.94 2.28
C ILE A 581 -13.28 -7.05 3.28
N ALA A 582 -14.10 -6.14 2.76
CA ALA A 582 -14.85 -5.18 3.54
C ALA A 582 -16.35 -5.30 3.25
N SER A 583 -17.19 -5.18 4.28
CA SER A 583 -18.65 -5.11 4.10
C SER A 583 -19.12 -3.76 3.57
N GLU A 584 -18.33 -2.72 3.79
CA GLU A 584 -18.51 -1.39 3.21
C GLU A 584 -17.57 -1.17 2.03
N PRO A 585 -17.85 -0.18 1.15
CA PRO A 585 -16.95 0.15 0.07
C PRO A 585 -15.54 0.45 0.60
N LEU A 586 -14.61 -0.47 0.33
CA LEU A 586 -13.19 -0.37 0.66
C LEU A 586 -12.58 0.89 0.05
N ILE A 587 -13.09 1.30 -1.10
CA ILE A 587 -12.70 2.50 -1.84
C ILE A 587 -13.05 3.82 -1.12
N ASP A 588 -13.78 3.78 0.00
CA ASP A 588 -13.99 4.94 0.88
C ASP A 588 -12.92 5.04 1.97
N CYS A 589 -12.16 3.95 2.18
CA CYS A 589 -11.10 3.85 3.19
C CYS A 589 -9.70 3.88 2.56
N VAL A 590 -9.53 3.33 1.37
CA VAL A 590 -8.24 3.27 0.67
C VAL A 590 -8.48 3.21 -0.84
N PRO A 591 -7.77 4.01 -1.66
CA PRO A 591 -7.95 3.92 -3.10
C PRO A 591 -7.60 2.52 -3.62
N CYS A 592 -8.32 2.08 -4.64
CA CYS A 592 -8.12 0.80 -5.31
C CYS A 592 -7.92 0.97 -6.81
N GLN A 593 -7.11 0.10 -7.40
CA GLN A 593 -6.82 0.10 -8.84
C GLN A 593 -6.80 -1.33 -9.42
N PRO A 594 -7.03 -1.49 -10.73
CA PRO A 594 -6.78 -2.75 -11.42
C PRO A 594 -5.31 -3.20 -11.26
N ALA A 595 -5.12 -4.50 -11.08
CA ALA A 595 -3.80 -5.11 -11.09
C ALA A 595 -3.29 -5.33 -12.52
N ALA A 596 -1.99 -5.56 -12.65
CA ALA A 596 -1.41 -5.98 -13.94
C ALA A 596 -1.94 -7.36 -14.38
N MET A 597 -2.31 -8.21 -13.43
CA MET A 597 -3.00 -9.47 -13.70
C MET A 597 -4.50 -9.21 -13.92
N PRO A 598 -5.12 -9.80 -14.96
CA PRO A 598 -6.56 -9.65 -15.22
C PRO A 598 -7.42 -10.03 -14.01
N ASN A 599 -8.62 -9.44 -13.93
CA ASN A 599 -9.65 -9.74 -12.92
C ASN A 599 -9.21 -9.56 -11.46
N ARG A 600 -8.13 -8.82 -11.22
CA ARG A 600 -7.60 -8.55 -9.88
C ARG A 600 -7.50 -7.06 -9.63
N TYR A 601 -7.68 -6.69 -8.38
CA TYR A 601 -7.63 -5.30 -7.92
C TYR A 601 -6.74 -5.22 -6.71
N LEU A 602 -6.02 -4.11 -6.56
CA LEU A 602 -5.18 -3.85 -5.39
C LEU A 602 -5.57 -2.53 -4.72
N CYS A 603 -5.47 -2.46 -3.40
CA CYS A 603 -5.53 -1.21 -2.67
C CYS A 603 -4.15 -0.56 -2.62
N HIS A 604 -4.08 0.76 -2.46
CA HIS A 604 -2.82 1.51 -2.47
C HIS A 604 -1.94 1.25 -1.25
N TRP A 605 -2.49 0.69 -0.17
CA TRP A 605 -1.77 0.46 1.08
C TRP A 605 -1.09 -0.89 1.14
N ASP A 606 0.11 -0.89 1.72
CA ASP A 606 0.87 -2.09 2.06
C ASP A 606 0.36 -2.75 3.34
N LYS A 607 0.91 -3.94 3.66
CA LYS A 607 0.49 -4.72 4.83
C LYS A 607 0.62 -3.94 6.15
N ASP A 608 1.63 -3.08 6.25
CA ASP A 608 1.93 -2.35 7.47
C ASP A 608 0.92 -1.21 7.65
N SER A 609 0.58 -0.52 6.56
CA SER A 609 -0.45 0.53 6.54
C SER A 609 -1.86 -0.05 6.78
N ILE A 610 -2.17 -1.22 6.21
CA ILE A 610 -3.39 -1.98 6.50
C ILE A 610 -3.47 -2.36 7.98
N GLY A 611 -2.36 -2.80 8.57
CA GLY A 611 -2.26 -3.11 10.00
C GLY A 611 -2.44 -1.87 10.88
N ASP A 612 -1.83 -0.75 10.52
CA ASP A 612 -1.98 0.52 11.24
C ASP A 612 -3.41 1.09 11.13
N ALA A 613 -4.10 0.84 10.01
CA ALA A 613 -5.51 1.13 9.81
C ALA A 613 -6.46 0.18 10.56
N ARG A 614 -5.93 -0.86 11.22
CA ARG A 614 -6.71 -1.93 11.87
C ARG A 614 -7.69 -2.64 10.93
N MET A 615 -7.31 -2.75 9.66
CA MET A 615 -8.12 -3.43 8.66
C MET A 615 -7.86 -4.93 8.67
N VAL A 616 -8.90 -5.72 8.45
CA VAL A 616 -8.79 -7.19 8.37
C VAL A 616 -8.12 -7.57 7.05
N LYS A 617 -7.02 -8.30 7.16
CA LYS A 617 -6.28 -8.89 6.05
C LYS A 617 -6.38 -10.40 6.13
N ILE A 618 -6.83 -11.02 5.05
CA ILE A 618 -6.84 -12.47 4.84
C ILE A 618 -5.66 -12.82 3.93
N ASP A 619 -4.75 -13.68 4.41
CA ASP A 619 -3.62 -14.13 3.61
C ASP A 619 -3.97 -15.40 2.82
N PHE A 620 -4.18 -15.25 1.51
CA PHE A 620 -4.30 -16.37 0.58
C PHE A 620 -2.92 -16.81 0.10
N LEU A 621 -2.32 -17.79 0.77
CA LEU A 621 -0.96 -18.25 0.52
C LEU A 621 -0.95 -19.45 -0.42
N GLY A 622 0.03 -19.48 -1.33
CA GLY A 622 0.24 -20.61 -2.24
C GLY A 622 1.29 -21.53 -1.66
N LEU A 623 0.89 -22.73 -1.21
CA LEU A 623 1.81 -23.72 -0.69
C LEU A 623 2.09 -24.81 -1.73
N GLY A 624 3.30 -24.76 -2.31
CA GLY A 624 3.69 -25.67 -3.38
C GLY A 624 3.59 -27.15 -3.02
N MET A 625 3.80 -27.50 -1.74
CA MET A 625 3.68 -28.88 -1.29
C MET A 625 2.25 -29.42 -1.39
N LEU A 626 1.23 -28.59 -1.14
CA LEU A 626 -0.16 -29.03 -1.31
C LEU A 626 -0.44 -29.39 -2.77
N SER A 627 0.08 -28.61 -3.72
CA SER A 627 0.00 -28.95 -5.14
C SER A 627 0.71 -30.27 -5.47
N VAL A 628 1.90 -30.51 -4.90
CA VAL A 628 2.65 -31.77 -5.11
C VAL A 628 1.87 -32.98 -4.57
N VAL A 629 1.24 -32.85 -3.40
CA VAL A 629 0.41 -33.90 -2.81
C VAL A 629 -0.78 -34.24 -3.72
N GLU A 630 -1.50 -33.24 -4.23
CA GLU A 630 -2.62 -33.49 -5.14
C GLU A 630 -2.18 -34.13 -6.45
N GLU A 631 -1.10 -33.64 -7.05
CA GLU A 631 -0.53 -34.23 -8.27
C GLU A 631 -0.08 -35.67 -8.03
N THR A 632 0.45 -35.98 -6.85
CA THR A 632 0.84 -37.34 -6.47
C THR A 632 -0.37 -38.29 -6.41
N VAL A 633 -1.52 -37.83 -5.91
CA VAL A 633 -2.77 -38.63 -5.89
C VAL A 633 -3.19 -38.99 -7.32
N ASP A 634 -3.17 -38.02 -8.24
CA ASP A 634 -3.49 -38.25 -9.65
C ASP A 634 -2.50 -39.21 -10.32
N LEU A 635 -1.20 -39.05 -10.06
CA LEU A 635 -0.15 -39.93 -10.58
C LEU A 635 -0.27 -41.37 -10.07
N ILE A 636 -0.60 -41.56 -8.78
CA ILE A 636 -0.83 -42.90 -8.21
C ILE A 636 -2.05 -43.54 -8.86
N ALA A 637 -3.13 -42.79 -9.07
CA ALA A 637 -4.32 -43.31 -9.74
C ALA A 637 -4.05 -43.69 -11.20
N ALA A 638 -3.33 -42.84 -11.94
CA ALA A 638 -2.96 -43.11 -13.32
C ALA A 638 -2.01 -44.32 -13.44
N GLY A 639 -1.02 -44.43 -12.54
CA GLY A 639 0.01 -45.49 -12.61
C GLY A 639 -0.39 -46.81 -11.97
N ARG A 640 -1.25 -46.80 -10.94
CA ARG A 640 -1.61 -47.98 -10.14
C ARG A 640 -3.10 -48.33 -10.17
N GLY A 641 -3.93 -47.55 -10.85
CA GLY A 641 -5.37 -47.80 -10.97
C GLY A 641 -6.16 -47.69 -9.65
N ARG A 642 -5.59 -47.04 -8.63
CA ARG A 642 -6.24 -46.84 -7.32
C ARG A 642 -6.14 -45.40 -6.86
N VAL A 643 -7.21 -44.88 -6.27
CA VAL A 643 -7.25 -43.54 -5.66
C VAL A 643 -6.82 -43.66 -4.19
N VAL A 644 -5.95 -42.75 -3.73
CA VAL A 644 -5.48 -42.72 -2.33
C VAL A 644 -6.35 -41.74 -1.55
N ASP A 645 -6.93 -42.21 -0.44
CA ASP A 645 -7.67 -41.38 0.50
C ASP A 645 -6.72 -40.86 1.59
N LEU A 646 -6.35 -39.57 1.51
CA LEU A 646 -5.43 -38.96 2.47
C LEU A 646 -6.02 -38.84 3.88
N SER A 647 -7.34 -38.91 4.05
CA SER A 647 -7.99 -38.87 5.37
C SER A 647 -7.75 -40.14 6.19
N ARG A 648 -7.26 -41.22 5.55
CA ARG A 648 -7.02 -42.53 6.15
C ARG A 648 -5.54 -42.88 6.25
N ILE A 649 -4.65 -41.89 6.14
CA ILE A 649 -3.22 -42.11 6.34
C ILE A 649 -2.99 -42.54 7.78
N ASP A 650 -2.20 -43.60 7.94
CA ASP A 650 -1.71 -44.04 9.23
C ASP A 650 -0.55 -43.12 9.65
N PHE A 651 -0.74 -42.36 10.72
CA PHE A 651 0.29 -41.48 11.26
C PHE A 651 1.36 -42.23 12.06
N GLU A 652 1.18 -43.53 12.31
CA GLU A 652 2.13 -44.39 13.00
C GLU A 652 2.87 -45.35 12.03
N ASP A 653 2.81 -45.10 10.71
CA ASP A 653 3.47 -45.95 9.71
C ASP A 653 5.00 -45.98 9.89
N GLU A 654 5.50 -47.08 10.46
CA GLU A 654 6.93 -47.31 10.74
C GLU A 654 7.81 -47.14 9.50
N ALA A 655 7.32 -47.47 8.29
CA ALA A 655 8.13 -47.34 7.07
C ALA A 655 8.44 -45.88 6.73
N VAL A 656 7.52 -44.96 7.06
CA VAL A 656 7.74 -43.51 6.90
C VAL A 656 8.80 -43.04 7.89
N PHE A 657 8.68 -43.43 9.16
CA PHE A 657 9.66 -43.07 10.19
C PHE A 657 11.05 -43.69 9.92
N ASP A 658 11.13 -44.91 9.41
CA ASP A 658 12.39 -45.55 8.99
C ASP A 658 13.10 -44.74 7.90
N THR A 659 12.35 -44.26 6.91
CA THR A 659 12.88 -43.42 5.82
C THR A 659 13.39 -42.07 6.35
N ILE A 660 12.63 -41.46 7.26
CA ILE A 660 13.03 -40.22 7.96
C ILE A 660 14.30 -40.45 8.79
N CYS A 661 14.38 -41.56 9.55
CA CYS A 661 15.53 -41.93 10.35
C CYS A 661 16.78 -42.23 9.50
N GLN A 662 16.62 -42.66 8.26
CA GLN A 662 17.73 -42.84 7.32
C GLN A 662 18.22 -41.50 6.73
N GLY A 663 17.47 -40.40 6.92
CA GLY A 663 17.75 -39.11 6.33
C GLY A 663 17.38 -39.01 4.85
N ASP A 664 16.55 -39.93 4.34
CA ASP A 664 16.07 -39.91 2.96
C ASP A 664 14.83 -39.02 2.83
N THR A 665 15.04 -37.70 3.02
CA THR A 665 13.94 -36.72 3.14
C THR A 665 13.99 -35.63 2.07
N VAL A 666 14.69 -35.88 0.95
CA VAL A 666 14.64 -35.01 -0.23
C VAL A 666 13.21 -34.98 -0.77
N GLY A 667 12.62 -33.79 -0.91
CA GLY A 667 11.21 -33.63 -1.27
C GLY A 667 10.21 -33.86 -0.13
N VAL A 668 10.66 -34.09 1.12
CA VAL A 668 9.77 -34.19 2.29
C VAL A 668 9.68 -32.82 2.98
N PHE A 669 8.47 -32.28 3.03
CA PHE A 669 8.21 -30.92 3.52
C PHE A 669 8.71 -30.69 4.94
N GLN A 670 9.29 -29.51 5.19
CA GLN A 670 9.89 -29.06 6.46
C GLN A 670 11.16 -29.78 6.94
N ILE A 671 11.58 -30.90 6.35
CA ILE A 671 12.77 -31.66 6.80
C ILE A 671 13.78 -31.96 5.67
N GLU A 672 13.83 -31.10 4.67
CA GLU A 672 14.69 -31.25 3.47
C GLU A 672 16.05 -30.53 3.58
N SER A 673 16.24 -29.63 4.55
CA SER A 673 17.52 -28.91 4.62
C SER A 673 18.66 -29.88 4.96
N ARG A 674 19.86 -29.64 4.39
CA ARG A 674 21.05 -30.48 4.64
C ARG A 674 21.33 -30.69 6.12
N ALA A 675 21.07 -29.65 6.90
CA ALA A 675 21.32 -29.67 8.32
C ALA A 675 20.27 -30.55 9.04
N GLN A 676 18.98 -30.48 8.64
CA GLN A 676 17.90 -31.30 9.21
C GLN A 676 18.14 -32.77 8.85
N ILE A 677 18.38 -33.07 7.57
CA ILE A 677 18.74 -34.41 7.07
C ILE A 677 19.86 -35.04 7.91
N ALA A 678 20.92 -34.28 8.22
CA ALA A 678 22.04 -34.79 9.00
C ALA A 678 21.70 -35.07 10.48
N MET A 679 20.62 -34.50 11.01
CA MET A 679 20.20 -34.63 12.39
C MET A 679 19.22 -35.81 12.59
N LEU A 680 18.37 -36.11 11.61
CA LEU A 680 17.33 -37.13 11.72
C LEU A 680 17.85 -38.54 12.11
N PRO A 681 18.98 -39.05 11.56
CA PRO A 681 19.54 -40.33 11.98
C PRO A 681 20.03 -40.36 13.43
N ARG A 682 20.19 -39.20 14.07
CA ARG A 682 20.61 -39.08 15.47
C ARG A 682 19.43 -38.92 16.42
N THR A 683 18.40 -38.19 15.99
CA THR A 683 17.22 -37.95 16.83
C THR A 683 16.26 -39.12 16.81
N GLN A 684 16.23 -39.92 15.74
CA GLN A 684 15.34 -41.07 15.54
C GLN A 684 13.91 -40.78 16.04
N PRO A 685 13.24 -39.78 15.40
CA PRO A 685 11.95 -39.27 15.85
C PRO A 685 10.84 -40.31 15.84
#